data_AF-A0A3R8SM56-F1
#
_entry.id   AF-A0A3R8SM56-F1
#
_cell.length_a   1.000
_cell.length_b   1.000
_cell.length_c   1.000
_cell.angle_alpha   90.00
_cell.angle_beta   90.00
_cell.angle_gamma   90.00
#
_symmetry.space_group_name_H-M   'P 1'
#
loop_
_entity.id
_entity.type
_entity.pdbx_description
1 polymer ?
#
loop_
_entity_poly.entity_id
_entity_poly.type
_entity_poly.pdbx_seq_one_letter_code
_entity_poly.pdbx_strand_id
1 'polypeptide(L)'
;MIPLTLLPGRADAPRIGRDRLELLTTLIEAPGFDPLFRDTLIYVPAQHPVFAWQCAVEGCERIRRVGHNLCGTHHLQWEQAEQTCQTKRTFMNTATPLPAARGVDYGRCRICPDRPAGNPTTRLCHQHHNRWQRGAAAHLDRNHLDQWALAQHALPGYGPCKARCPFLACTSVGLCFQHQARYQTDKRPGGARSEHIHGRIQDGRQLPVTYDDEPAFHTWCAATEPVSQPGLINLHGLPPLVRAEIQWGLHTHAHQSTQHSHWPLNSVRNLVKHCWRGAYTSLMDFHDESYKNLTRKQMDSEVRKALREIVHGLRCVYYSPADTKDAGFLETDHFGRRFKNAQSNFDLTAVPQRWLRDLLWDHLAEWLRSPQCPRTRGPFDQMRRAAVELGVFLQTDAPNAGHDPTELRREHAERFVADQRHRARHGLPSLGMVLVDGRSPTVTDLSCQFVFNGARKLLYSAITAGHAERLAIDTGFLTAIPFGGTGLKQRSRNPFSDDVARALTDQTNLHRLEELDLNDRGLRDIWETIVATGRRCSEVIELRLDCIGRYRGLAMLWHDQTKVGNYNEGIRIPDPIYHRLDARRTKTLQLYESATAIPQQPPNAPAWPYSPPASATPTATRQSPTATSTTASKPGSPTSTSAAPT
;
A
#
# COMPACT_ATOMS: atom_id res chain seq x y z
N MET A 1 16.46 -8.16 -23.19
CA MET A 1 16.93 -7.43 -22.00
C MET A 1 18.00 -6.47 -22.50
N ILE A 2 17.61 -5.24 -22.84
CA ILE A 2 18.55 -4.22 -23.35
C ILE A 2 18.87 -3.33 -22.15
N PRO A 3 20.15 -3.19 -21.73
CA PRO A 3 20.53 -2.30 -20.66
C PRO A 3 20.59 -0.88 -21.23
N LEU A 4 19.62 -0.04 -20.87
CA LEU A 4 19.75 1.41 -21.05
C LEU A 4 20.54 1.95 -19.85
N THR A 5 21.85 2.08 -20.05
CA THR A 5 22.78 2.70 -19.10
C THR A 5 22.42 4.17 -18.97
N LEU A 6 21.88 4.58 -17.82
CA LEU A 6 21.73 5.99 -17.46
C LEU A 6 23.13 6.60 -17.32
N LEU A 7 23.45 7.59 -18.14
CA LEU A 7 24.71 8.34 -18.05
C LEU A 7 24.70 9.21 -16.79
N PRO A 8 25.74 9.15 -15.93
CA PRO A 8 25.82 9.98 -14.74
C PRO A 8 26.24 11.40 -15.11
N GLY A 9 25.51 12.39 -14.59
CA GLY A 9 26.01 13.76 -14.45
C GLY A 9 25.54 14.78 -15.49
N ARG A 10 24.30 15.27 -15.36
CA ARG A 10 23.96 16.69 -15.46
C ARG A 10 22.50 16.90 -15.03
N ALA A 11 22.31 17.69 -13.98
CA ALA A 11 21.01 18.01 -13.41
C ALA A 11 20.28 19.05 -14.28
N ASP A 12 19.66 18.58 -15.36
CA ASP A 12 18.56 19.29 -16.01
C ASP A 12 17.27 18.52 -15.69
N ALA A 13 16.47 19.04 -14.75
CA ALA A 13 15.13 18.54 -14.43
C ALA A 13 14.26 18.22 -15.68
N PRO A 14 14.29 19.00 -16.79
CA PRO A 14 13.53 18.63 -17.98
C PRO A 14 14.04 17.35 -18.69
N ARG A 15 15.33 17.04 -18.60
CA ARG A 15 15.91 15.83 -19.20
C ARG A 15 15.51 14.58 -18.42
N ILE A 16 15.62 14.63 -17.08
CA ILE A 16 15.21 13.52 -16.21
C ILE A 16 13.71 13.20 -16.39
N GLY A 17 12.86 14.24 -16.46
CA GLY A 17 11.43 14.04 -16.69
C GLY A 17 11.12 13.41 -18.04
N ARG A 18 11.86 13.79 -19.09
CA ARG A 18 11.72 13.21 -20.44
C ARG A 18 12.14 11.74 -20.47
N ASP A 19 13.30 11.42 -19.90
CA ASP A 19 13.83 10.05 -19.88
C ASP A 19 12.89 9.10 -19.11
N ARG A 20 12.34 9.56 -17.97
CA ARG A 20 11.32 8.82 -17.20
C ARG A 20 10.04 8.57 -17.99
N LEU A 21 9.57 9.58 -18.73
CA LEU A 21 8.38 9.47 -19.56
C LEU A 21 8.60 8.44 -20.67
N GLU A 22 9.72 8.50 -21.38
CA GLU A 22 10.05 7.56 -22.46
C GLU A 22 10.11 6.12 -21.94
N LEU A 23 10.73 5.92 -20.77
CA LEU A 23 10.82 4.62 -20.12
C LEU A 23 9.42 4.08 -19.73
N LEU A 24 8.57 4.90 -19.11
CA LEU A 24 7.22 4.46 -18.74
C LEU A 24 6.33 4.23 -19.96
N THR A 25 6.43 5.05 -21.00
CA THR A 25 5.71 4.84 -22.26
C THR A 25 6.07 3.48 -22.85
N THR A 26 7.36 3.13 -22.88
CA THR A 26 7.84 1.82 -23.35
C THR A 26 7.24 0.67 -22.52
N LEU A 27 7.16 0.82 -21.19
CA LEU A 27 6.55 -0.18 -20.30
C LEU A 27 5.04 -0.29 -20.49
N ILE A 28 4.33 0.82 -20.72
CA ILE A 28 2.89 0.86 -20.94
C ILE A 28 2.50 0.25 -22.30
N GLU A 29 3.33 0.43 -23.32
CA GLU A 29 3.13 -0.13 -24.66
C GLU A 29 3.50 -1.61 -24.75
N ALA A 30 4.21 -2.15 -23.75
CA ALA A 30 4.63 -3.55 -23.73
C ALA A 30 3.43 -4.53 -23.76
N PRO A 31 3.56 -5.71 -24.41
CA PRO A 31 2.46 -6.67 -24.54
C PRO A 31 1.86 -7.15 -23.20
N GLY A 32 2.68 -7.24 -22.16
CA GLY A 32 2.25 -7.65 -20.82
C GLY A 32 1.51 -6.58 -20.02
N PHE A 33 1.47 -5.33 -20.50
CA PHE A 33 0.75 -4.26 -19.82
C PHE A 33 -0.75 -4.37 -20.08
N ASP A 34 -1.55 -4.35 -19.02
CA ASP A 34 -3.01 -4.51 -19.11
C ASP A 34 -3.63 -3.39 -19.96
N PRO A 35 -4.30 -3.73 -21.08
CA PRO A 35 -4.94 -2.75 -21.96
C PRO A 35 -5.91 -1.81 -21.24
N LEU A 36 -6.54 -2.26 -20.15
CA LEU A 36 -7.49 -1.44 -19.36
C LEU A 36 -6.87 -0.11 -18.91
N PHE A 37 -5.58 -0.09 -18.57
CA PHE A 37 -4.92 1.08 -17.96
C PHE A 37 -4.13 1.94 -18.95
N ARG A 38 -4.13 1.61 -20.26
CA ARG A 38 -3.33 2.34 -21.27
C ARG A 38 -3.92 3.69 -21.66
N ASP A 39 -5.25 3.79 -21.62
CA ASP A 39 -5.93 5.00 -22.06
C ASP A 39 -5.84 6.13 -21.03
N THR A 40 -6.04 7.36 -21.51
CA THR A 40 -6.16 8.55 -20.64
C THR A 40 -7.49 8.55 -19.86
N LEU A 41 -8.50 7.84 -20.38
CA LEU A 41 -9.80 7.65 -19.75
C LEU A 41 -9.98 6.18 -19.46
N ILE A 42 -9.78 5.80 -18.22
CA ILE A 42 -9.79 4.39 -17.81
C ILE A 42 -11.17 4.06 -17.27
N TYR A 43 -11.89 3.17 -17.95
CA TYR A 43 -13.23 2.72 -17.55
C TYR A 43 -13.14 1.38 -16.83
N VAL A 44 -13.00 1.43 -15.51
CA VAL A 44 -12.90 0.23 -14.68
C VAL A 44 -14.25 -0.49 -14.63
N PRO A 45 -14.31 -1.80 -14.95
CA PRO A 45 -15.51 -2.61 -14.80
C PRO A 45 -16.08 -2.57 -13.37
N ALA A 46 -17.39 -2.64 -13.24
CA ALA A 46 -18.11 -2.56 -11.96
C ALA A 46 -17.57 -3.50 -10.88
N GLN A 47 -17.26 -4.73 -11.28
CA GLN A 47 -16.81 -5.84 -10.44
C GLN A 47 -15.32 -6.16 -10.66
N HIS A 48 -14.49 -5.18 -11.07
CA HIS A 48 -13.06 -5.40 -11.24
C HIS A 48 -12.43 -5.97 -9.96
N PRO A 49 -11.63 -7.06 -10.03
CA PRO A 49 -11.19 -7.80 -8.84
C PRO A 49 -10.43 -6.94 -7.82
N VAL A 50 -9.71 -5.92 -8.29
CA VAL A 50 -8.91 -5.01 -7.43
C VAL A 50 -9.56 -3.64 -7.23
N PHE A 51 -10.30 -3.17 -8.24
CA PHE A 51 -10.76 -1.77 -8.34
C PHE A 51 -12.28 -1.68 -8.45
N ALA A 52 -12.99 -2.70 -7.95
CA ALA A 52 -14.45 -2.71 -7.92
C ALA A 52 -14.98 -1.38 -7.36
N TRP A 53 -16.15 -0.98 -7.81
CA TRP A 53 -16.73 0.29 -7.38
C TRP A 53 -18.23 0.22 -7.21
N GLN A 54 -18.90 -0.80 -7.75
CA GLN A 54 -20.34 -0.97 -7.59
C GLN A 54 -20.68 -1.42 -6.16
N CYS A 55 -21.87 -1.04 -5.70
CA CYS A 55 -22.46 -1.59 -4.49
C CYS A 55 -22.61 -3.11 -4.59
N ALA A 56 -22.37 -3.83 -3.49
CA ALA A 56 -22.52 -5.28 -3.43
C ALA A 56 -23.99 -5.76 -3.44
N VAL A 57 -24.97 -4.88 -3.23
CA VAL A 57 -26.39 -5.22 -3.40
C VAL A 57 -26.66 -5.50 -4.89
N GLU A 58 -27.17 -6.69 -5.18
CA GLU A 58 -27.44 -7.14 -6.55
C GLU A 58 -28.35 -6.15 -7.29
N GLY A 59 -27.96 -5.79 -8.52
CA GLY A 59 -28.69 -4.82 -9.35
C GLY A 59 -28.55 -3.35 -8.94
N CYS A 60 -27.83 -3.03 -7.86
CA CYS A 60 -27.60 -1.64 -7.46
C CYS A 60 -26.54 -0.97 -8.35
N GLU A 61 -26.89 0.15 -8.98
CA GLU A 61 -26.00 0.87 -9.91
C GLU A 61 -25.19 1.99 -9.22
N ARG A 62 -25.25 2.07 -7.88
CA ARG A 62 -24.55 3.11 -7.11
C ARG A 62 -23.12 2.73 -6.77
N ILE A 63 -22.29 3.76 -6.58
CA ILE A 63 -20.89 3.61 -6.18
C ILE A 63 -20.81 3.25 -4.69
N ARG A 64 -19.98 2.27 -4.34
CA ARG A 64 -19.66 1.89 -2.96
C ARG A 64 -18.90 3.00 -2.22
N ARG A 65 -19.13 3.10 -0.91
CA ARG A 65 -18.42 4.05 -0.02
C ARG A 65 -16.95 3.62 0.15
N VAL A 66 -16.07 4.58 0.38
CA VAL A 66 -14.66 4.27 0.77
C VAL A 66 -14.67 3.40 2.02
N GLY A 67 -13.94 2.29 2.00
CA GLY A 67 -13.85 1.35 3.12
C GLY A 67 -15.01 0.36 3.27
N HIS A 68 -16.03 0.42 2.41
CA HIS A 68 -17.18 -0.50 2.47
C HIS A 68 -17.54 -1.08 1.09
N ASN A 69 -18.19 -2.23 1.08
CA ASN A 69 -18.74 -2.85 -0.12
C ASN A 69 -20.15 -2.34 -0.50
N LEU A 70 -20.76 -1.48 0.33
CA LEU A 70 -22.10 -0.93 0.11
C LEU A 70 -22.04 0.56 -0.30
N CYS A 71 -23.06 1.03 -1.02
CA CYS A 71 -23.25 2.47 -1.27
C CYS A 71 -23.65 3.19 0.02
N GLY A 72 -23.55 4.53 0.05
CA GLY A 72 -23.88 5.30 1.26
C GLY A 72 -25.30 5.07 1.80
N THR A 73 -26.28 4.89 0.92
CA THR A 73 -27.67 4.59 1.32
C THR A 73 -27.82 3.19 1.89
N HIS A 74 -27.28 2.17 1.20
CA HIS A 74 -27.32 0.78 1.69
C HIS A 74 -26.49 0.58 2.95
N HIS A 75 -25.44 1.38 3.16
CA HIS A 75 -24.68 1.38 4.39
C HIS A 75 -25.53 1.82 5.60
N LEU A 76 -26.26 2.94 5.46
CA LEU A 76 -27.15 3.43 6.52
C LEU A 76 -28.28 2.42 6.82
N GLN A 77 -28.83 1.79 5.78
CA GLN A 77 -29.83 0.73 5.94
C GLN A 77 -29.25 -0.52 6.61
N TRP A 78 -28.00 -0.86 6.29
CA TRP A 78 -27.28 -1.96 6.94
C TRP A 78 -27.07 -1.68 8.44
N GLU A 79 -26.62 -0.48 8.80
CA GLU A 79 -26.42 -0.10 10.21
C GLU A 79 -27.72 -0.23 11.04
N GLN A 80 -28.87 0.04 10.42
CA GLN A 80 -30.19 -0.15 11.05
C GLN A 80 -30.57 -1.65 11.14
N ALA A 81 -30.32 -2.42 10.09
CA ALA A 81 -30.60 -3.86 10.04
C ALA A 81 -29.74 -4.65 11.04
N GLU A 82 -28.48 -4.25 11.20
CA GLU A 82 -27.53 -4.84 12.15
C GLU A 82 -28.01 -4.69 13.60
N GLN A 83 -28.59 -3.54 13.95
CA GLN A 83 -29.21 -3.32 15.27
C GLN A 83 -30.39 -4.26 15.55
N THR A 84 -31.00 -4.82 14.51
CA THR A 84 -32.08 -5.82 14.60
C THR A 84 -31.59 -7.26 14.48
N CYS A 85 -30.28 -7.50 14.65
CA CYS A 85 -29.62 -8.81 14.56
C CYS A 85 -29.74 -9.48 13.18
N GLN A 86 -29.99 -8.73 12.10
CA GLN A 86 -29.99 -9.29 10.75
C GLN A 86 -28.54 -9.52 10.28
N THR A 87 -28.27 -10.64 9.59
CA THR A 87 -26.94 -10.85 8.99
C THR A 87 -26.77 -10.00 7.73
N LYS A 88 -25.54 -9.57 7.43
CA LYS A 88 -25.23 -8.74 6.26
C LYS A 88 -25.58 -9.41 4.95
N ARG A 89 -25.39 -10.73 4.86
CA ARG A 89 -25.78 -11.53 3.70
C ARG A 89 -27.29 -11.51 3.48
N THR A 90 -28.07 -11.71 4.55
CA THR A 90 -29.53 -11.62 4.47
C THR A 90 -29.97 -10.22 4.03
N PHE A 91 -29.39 -9.17 4.61
CA PHE A 91 -29.66 -7.79 4.21
C PHE A 91 -29.40 -7.57 2.72
N MET A 92 -28.21 -7.94 2.22
CA MET A 92 -27.83 -7.73 0.81
C MET A 92 -28.77 -8.45 -0.16
N ASN A 93 -29.28 -9.63 0.20
CA ASN A 93 -30.23 -10.38 -0.63
C ASN A 93 -31.64 -9.76 -0.65
N THR A 94 -32.01 -9.03 0.39
CA THR A 94 -33.35 -8.42 0.53
C THR A 94 -33.40 -6.94 0.19
N ALA A 95 -32.25 -6.27 0.14
CA ALA A 95 -32.17 -4.82 -0.05
C ALA A 95 -32.57 -4.43 -1.48
N THR A 96 -33.46 -3.43 -1.59
CA THR A 96 -33.88 -2.92 -2.91
C THR A 96 -32.72 -2.25 -3.64
N PRO A 97 -32.44 -2.62 -4.91
CA PRO A 97 -31.41 -1.95 -5.70
C PRO A 97 -31.78 -0.50 -5.99
N LEU A 98 -30.77 0.35 -6.13
CA LEU A 98 -30.94 1.77 -6.42
C LEU A 98 -30.33 2.10 -7.78
N PRO A 99 -30.99 2.94 -8.61
CA PRO A 99 -30.45 3.37 -9.88
C PRO A 99 -29.23 4.28 -9.70
N ALA A 100 -28.47 4.46 -10.78
CA ALA A 100 -27.30 5.33 -10.81
C ALA A 100 -27.64 6.74 -10.33
N ALA A 101 -26.69 7.40 -9.65
CA ALA A 101 -26.88 8.77 -9.17
C ALA A 101 -27.07 9.76 -10.34
N ARG A 102 -27.71 10.91 -10.08
CA ARG A 102 -27.86 11.97 -11.08
C ARG A 102 -26.49 12.52 -11.50
N GLY A 103 -26.33 12.87 -12.78
CA GLY A 103 -25.10 13.46 -13.32
C GLY A 103 -24.12 12.45 -13.94
N VAL A 104 -24.52 11.19 -14.07
CA VAL A 104 -23.75 10.18 -14.81
C VAL A 104 -23.86 10.44 -16.31
N ASP A 105 -22.76 10.28 -17.05
CA ASP A 105 -22.78 10.33 -18.51
C ASP A 105 -23.48 9.07 -19.02
N TYR A 106 -24.64 9.28 -19.64
CA TYR A 106 -25.41 8.21 -20.27
C TYR A 106 -24.97 8.00 -21.72
N GLY A 107 -23.72 8.35 -22.06
CA GLY A 107 -23.17 8.20 -23.40
C GLY A 107 -23.89 9.05 -24.45
N ARG A 108 -23.83 8.62 -25.70
CA ARG A 108 -24.43 9.33 -26.84
C ARG A 108 -25.93 9.07 -26.94
N CYS A 109 -26.65 10.06 -27.44
CA CYS A 109 -28.05 9.92 -27.83
C CYS A 109 -28.16 8.87 -28.93
N ARG A 110 -29.14 7.97 -28.84
CA ARG A 110 -29.36 6.92 -29.84
C ARG A 110 -29.72 7.45 -31.25
N ILE A 111 -30.18 8.71 -31.34
CA ILE A 111 -30.56 9.37 -32.60
C ILE A 111 -29.47 10.38 -33.03
N CYS A 112 -28.79 11.02 -32.08
CA CYS A 112 -27.80 12.07 -32.35
C CYS A 112 -26.41 11.60 -31.90
N PRO A 113 -25.52 11.18 -32.81
CA PRO A 113 -24.19 10.72 -32.44
C PRO A 113 -23.36 11.82 -31.74
N ASP A 114 -23.63 13.09 -32.05
CA ASP A 114 -22.88 14.24 -31.52
C ASP A 114 -23.56 14.94 -30.35
N ARG A 115 -24.56 14.31 -29.72
CA ARG A 115 -25.18 14.83 -28.50
C ARG A 115 -25.15 13.81 -27.36
N PRO A 116 -24.91 14.26 -26.11
CA PRO A 116 -25.00 13.38 -24.97
C PRO A 116 -26.46 13.01 -24.68
N ALA A 117 -26.69 11.80 -24.20
CA ALA A 117 -27.98 11.37 -23.70
C ALA A 117 -28.24 12.01 -22.32
N GLY A 118 -29.43 12.56 -22.13
CA GLY A 118 -29.85 13.21 -20.88
C GLY A 118 -30.63 12.29 -19.94
N ASN A 119 -31.01 11.09 -20.40
CA ASN A 119 -31.82 10.15 -19.64
C ASN A 119 -31.28 8.71 -19.77
N PRO A 120 -31.06 7.98 -18.66
CA PRO A 120 -30.46 6.64 -18.68
C PRO A 120 -31.33 5.60 -19.38
N THR A 121 -32.64 5.67 -19.17
CA THR A 121 -33.60 4.64 -19.62
C THR A 121 -33.84 4.73 -21.12
N THR A 122 -34.05 5.94 -21.63
CA THR A 122 -34.37 6.18 -23.05
C THR A 122 -33.15 6.38 -23.92
N ARG A 123 -31.99 6.71 -23.34
CA ARG A 123 -30.73 7.04 -24.06
C ARG A 123 -30.95 8.14 -25.12
N LEU A 124 -31.85 9.09 -24.85
CA LEU A 124 -32.16 10.23 -25.72
C LEU A 124 -31.49 11.52 -25.21
N CYS A 125 -31.12 12.42 -26.13
CA CYS A 125 -30.73 13.79 -25.76
C CYS A 125 -31.93 14.54 -25.15
N HIS A 126 -31.68 15.62 -24.40
CA HIS A 126 -32.76 16.38 -23.72
C HIS A 126 -33.89 16.82 -24.66
N GLN A 127 -33.56 17.22 -25.90
CA GLN A 127 -34.58 17.64 -26.88
C GLN A 127 -35.42 16.47 -27.39
N HIS A 128 -34.80 15.34 -27.73
CA HIS A 128 -35.54 14.14 -28.13
C HIS A 128 -36.34 13.55 -26.96
N HIS A 129 -35.78 13.56 -25.75
CA HIS A 129 -36.50 13.13 -24.55
C HIS A 129 -37.75 13.98 -24.30
N ASN A 130 -37.64 15.31 -24.45
CA ASN A 130 -38.80 16.21 -24.33
C ASN A 130 -39.83 15.99 -25.45
N ARG A 131 -39.39 15.71 -26.69
CA ARG A 131 -40.31 15.36 -27.79
C ARG A 131 -41.02 14.04 -27.54
N TRP A 132 -40.31 13.04 -27.01
CA TRP A 132 -40.87 11.75 -26.62
C TRP A 132 -41.90 11.91 -25.49
N GLN A 133 -41.55 12.64 -24.42
CA GLN A 133 -42.46 12.89 -23.29
C GLN A 133 -43.69 13.73 -23.65
N ARG A 134 -43.58 14.65 -24.61
CA ARG A 134 -44.71 15.50 -25.06
C ARG A 134 -45.52 14.88 -26.20
N GLY A 135 -45.03 13.80 -26.81
CA GLY A 135 -45.73 13.10 -27.89
C GLY A 135 -46.81 12.17 -27.35
N ALA A 136 -47.74 11.77 -28.22
CA ALA A 136 -48.81 10.81 -27.90
C ALA A 136 -48.30 9.42 -27.44
N ALA A 137 -47.00 9.16 -27.54
CA ALA A 137 -46.33 7.91 -27.17
C ALA A 137 -45.80 7.86 -25.73
N ALA A 138 -45.99 8.90 -24.91
CA ALA A 138 -45.51 8.97 -23.53
C ALA A 138 -46.07 7.87 -22.59
N HIS A 139 -47.10 7.14 -23.02
CA HIS A 139 -47.76 6.05 -22.29
C HIS A 139 -47.49 4.64 -22.84
N LEU A 140 -46.61 4.49 -23.83
CA LEU A 140 -46.39 3.22 -24.54
C LEU A 140 -44.98 2.63 -24.28
N ASP A 141 -44.86 1.32 -24.46
CA ASP A 141 -43.72 0.47 -24.07
C ASP A 141 -42.39 0.75 -24.83
N ARG A 142 -41.38 -0.10 -24.58
CA ARG A 142 -40.05 -0.03 -25.23
C ARG A 142 -40.11 -0.19 -26.77
N ASN A 143 -41.05 -0.95 -27.32
CA ASN A 143 -41.16 -1.18 -28.77
C ASN A 143 -41.63 0.08 -29.51
N HIS A 144 -42.46 0.90 -28.87
CA HIS A 144 -42.90 2.18 -29.43
C HIS A 144 -41.80 3.24 -29.42
N LEU A 145 -40.85 3.17 -28.47
CA LEU A 145 -39.70 4.06 -28.43
C LEU A 145 -38.76 3.85 -29.63
N ASP A 146 -38.54 2.59 -30.03
CA ASP A 146 -37.68 2.26 -31.18
C ASP A 146 -38.31 2.72 -32.50
N GLN A 147 -39.61 2.46 -32.69
CA GLN A 147 -40.35 2.94 -33.86
C GLN A 147 -40.39 4.47 -33.94
N TRP A 148 -40.63 5.15 -32.82
CA TRP A 148 -40.60 6.60 -32.77
C TRP A 148 -39.22 7.16 -33.11
N ALA A 149 -38.15 6.53 -32.60
CA ALA A 149 -36.77 6.96 -32.84
C ALA A 149 -36.38 6.90 -34.32
N LEU A 150 -36.85 5.89 -35.07
CA LEU A 150 -36.63 5.77 -36.51
C LEU A 150 -37.25 6.93 -37.32
N ALA A 151 -38.37 7.50 -36.84
CA ALA A 151 -39.03 8.63 -37.48
C ALA A 151 -38.44 10.00 -37.11
N GLN A 152 -37.42 10.04 -36.24
CA GLN A 152 -36.78 11.28 -35.83
C GLN A 152 -35.53 11.57 -36.65
N HIS A 153 -35.27 12.87 -36.84
CA HIS A 153 -34.04 13.34 -37.48
C HIS A 153 -32.96 13.61 -36.43
N ALA A 154 -31.71 13.30 -36.79
CA ALA A 154 -30.53 13.65 -36.01
C ALA A 154 -30.38 15.17 -35.92
N LEU A 155 -30.00 15.66 -34.74
CA LEU A 155 -29.76 17.08 -34.49
C LEU A 155 -28.25 17.30 -34.36
N PRO A 156 -27.72 18.41 -34.88
CA PRO A 156 -26.28 18.69 -34.82
C PRO A 156 -25.81 18.87 -33.37
N GLY A 157 -24.59 18.41 -33.09
CA GLY A 157 -23.97 18.52 -31.77
C GLY A 157 -23.55 19.94 -31.39
N TYR A 158 -23.25 20.14 -30.11
CA TYR A 158 -22.70 21.40 -29.59
C TYR A 158 -21.16 21.39 -29.50
N GLY A 159 -20.53 20.35 -30.06
CA GLY A 159 -19.09 20.13 -29.95
C GLY A 159 -18.64 19.52 -28.62
N PRO A 160 -17.33 19.39 -28.40
CA PRO A 160 -16.75 18.92 -27.14
C PRO A 160 -16.93 19.95 -26.02
N CYS A 161 -16.84 19.48 -24.77
CA CYS A 161 -16.85 20.36 -23.61
C CYS A 161 -15.61 21.27 -23.59
N LYS A 162 -15.83 22.57 -23.41
CA LYS A 162 -14.78 23.60 -23.32
C LYS A 162 -13.91 23.47 -22.05
N ALA A 163 -14.39 22.77 -21.02
CA ALA A 163 -13.71 22.63 -19.72
C ALA A 163 -12.67 21.48 -19.65
N ARG A 164 -11.75 21.40 -20.63
CA ARG A 164 -10.69 20.35 -20.74
C ARG A 164 -11.21 18.94 -20.39
N CYS A 165 -12.30 18.55 -21.04
CA CYS A 165 -13.10 17.38 -20.70
C CYS A 165 -13.43 16.58 -21.96
N PRO A 166 -13.38 15.24 -21.92
CA PRO A 166 -13.59 14.42 -23.11
C PRO A 166 -15.06 14.29 -23.53
N PHE A 167 -16.00 14.78 -22.72
CA PHE A 167 -17.43 14.61 -22.97
C PHE A 167 -17.98 15.69 -23.91
N LEU A 168 -19.06 15.33 -24.61
CA LEU A 168 -19.81 16.25 -25.48
C LEU A 168 -20.54 17.31 -24.66
N ALA A 169 -20.62 18.53 -25.19
CA ALA A 169 -21.40 19.60 -24.61
C ALA A 169 -22.90 19.27 -24.69
N CYS A 170 -23.66 19.60 -23.64
CA CYS A 170 -25.10 19.39 -23.59
C CYS A 170 -25.92 20.61 -24.03
N THR A 171 -25.27 21.78 -24.13
CA THR A 171 -25.86 23.06 -24.55
C THR A 171 -24.86 23.83 -25.42
N SER A 172 -25.34 24.88 -26.10
CA SER A 172 -24.55 25.83 -26.90
C SER A 172 -23.48 26.58 -26.10
N VAL A 173 -23.61 26.68 -24.77
CA VAL A 173 -22.54 27.24 -23.90
C VAL A 173 -21.23 26.44 -24.05
N GLY A 174 -21.32 25.18 -24.48
CA GLY A 174 -20.16 24.33 -24.74
C GLY A 174 -19.70 23.57 -23.50
N LEU A 175 -20.58 23.29 -22.53
CA LEU A 175 -20.27 22.52 -21.33
C LEU A 175 -21.03 21.18 -21.32
N CYS A 176 -20.41 20.11 -20.82
CA CYS A 176 -21.10 18.84 -20.57
C CYS A 176 -22.04 18.95 -19.36
N PHE A 177 -22.90 17.96 -19.12
CA PHE A 177 -23.89 18.02 -18.02
C PHE A 177 -23.28 18.31 -16.63
N GLN A 178 -22.14 17.69 -16.30
CA GLN A 178 -21.49 17.90 -15.00
C GLN A 178 -20.88 19.30 -14.88
N HIS A 179 -20.16 19.75 -15.91
CA HIS A 179 -19.58 21.09 -15.92
C HIS A 179 -20.66 22.18 -16.00
N GLN A 180 -21.77 21.94 -16.71
CA GLN A 180 -22.91 22.84 -16.74
C GLN A 180 -23.56 23.00 -15.35
N ALA A 181 -23.72 21.90 -14.61
CA ALA A 181 -24.23 21.93 -13.24
C ALA A 181 -23.28 22.66 -12.30
N ARG A 182 -21.97 22.35 -12.37
CA ARG A 182 -20.96 23.05 -11.54
C ARG A 182 -20.87 24.52 -11.88
N TYR A 183 -20.90 24.89 -13.16
CA TYR A 183 -20.92 26.28 -13.60
C TYR A 183 -22.09 27.07 -12.98
N GLN A 184 -23.25 26.43 -12.82
CA GLN A 184 -24.39 27.02 -12.13
C GLN A 184 -24.14 27.14 -10.62
N THR A 185 -23.58 26.11 -9.98
CA THR A 185 -23.21 26.12 -8.56
C THR A 185 -22.17 27.20 -8.23
N ASP A 186 -21.20 27.41 -9.12
CA ASP A 186 -20.12 28.40 -9.01
C ASP A 186 -20.57 29.82 -9.40
N LYS A 187 -21.90 30.05 -9.51
CA LYS A 187 -22.52 31.34 -9.85
C LYS A 187 -22.16 31.91 -11.22
N ARG A 188 -21.88 31.04 -12.20
CA ARG A 188 -21.65 31.37 -13.61
C ARG A 188 -20.52 32.40 -13.88
N PRO A 189 -19.25 32.08 -13.56
CA PRO A 189 -18.13 32.98 -13.83
C PRO A 189 -18.04 33.37 -15.31
N GLY A 190 -17.99 34.67 -15.60
CA GLY A 190 -17.98 35.19 -16.97
C GLY A 190 -19.33 35.29 -17.67
N GLY A 191 -20.43 34.88 -17.01
CA GLY A 191 -21.80 35.17 -17.46
C GLY A 191 -22.23 34.50 -18.77
N ALA A 192 -21.47 33.51 -19.26
CA ALA A 192 -21.74 32.80 -20.51
C ALA A 192 -23.17 32.26 -20.56
N ARG A 193 -23.94 32.72 -21.55
CA ARG A 193 -25.36 32.37 -21.76
C ARG A 193 -25.62 32.20 -23.25
N SER A 194 -26.42 31.20 -23.59
CA SER A 194 -26.98 31.07 -24.93
C SER A 194 -28.24 31.93 -25.03
N GLU A 195 -28.44 32.57 -26.17
CA GLU A 195 -29.74 33.10 -26.53
C GLU A 195 -30.74 31.91 -26.53
N HIS A 196 -31.86 32.06 -25.81
CA HIS A 196 -32.89 31.05 -25.51
C HIS A 196 -32.57 29.94 -24.49
N ILE A 197 -33.03 30.16 -23.25
CA ILE A 197 -33.08 29.14 -22.18
C ILE A 197 -34.25 28.14 -22.41
N HIS A 198 -35.24 28.44 -23.28
CA HIS A 198 -36.51 27.66 -23.35
C HIS A 198 -37.11 27.41 -24.76
N GLY A 199 -36.41 27.67 -25.87
CA GLY A 199 -36.99 27.60 -27.22
C GLY A 199 -36.32 26.58 -28.13
N ARG A 200 -37.09 25.97 -29.05
CA ARG A 200 -36.63 25.03 -30.08
C ARG A 200 -35.38 25.55 -30.80
N ILE A 201 -34.39 24.67 -31.01
CA ILE A 201 -33.48 24.84 -32.14
C ILE A 201 -34.37 24.74 -33.39
N GLN A 202 -34.70 25.89 -33.97
CA GLN A 202 -35.07 25.94 -35.38
C GLN A 202 -33.75 25.81 -36.15
N ASP A 203 -33.67 24.77 -36.98
CA ASP A 203 -32.72 24.66 -38.10
C ASP A 203 -31.26 24.32 -37.81
N GLY A 204 -30.95 23.70 -36.66
CA GLY A 204 -29.65 23.05 -36.46
C GLY A 204 -28.44 23.99 -36.37
N ARG A 205 -28.65 25.32 -36.29
CA ARG A 205 -27.56 26.27 -36.08
C ARG A 205 -27.17 26.34 -34.60
N GLN A 206 -25.87 26.40 -34.32
CA GLN A 206 -25.39 26.71 -32.97
C GLN A 206 -25.86 28.12 -32.61
N LEU A 207 -26.57 28.23 -31.48
CA LEU A 207 -27.06 29.52 -31.00
C LEU A 207 -25.87 30.36 -30.54
N PRO A 208 -25.85 31.68 -30.83
CA PRO A 208 -24.80 32.56 -30.36
C PRO A 208 -24.76 32.56 -28.84
N VAL A 209 -23.54 32.52 -28.30
CA VAL A 209 -23.26 32.60 -26.86
C VAL A 209 -22.78 34.00 -26.56
N THR A 210 -23.46 34.69 -25.64
CA THR A 210 -23.03 35.99 -25.13
C THR A 210 -22.30 35.81 -23.80
N TYR A 211 -21.28 36.63 -23.57
CA TYR A 211 -20.46 36.63 -22.36
C TYR A 211 -20.54 37.99 -21.67
N ASP A 212 -20.57 37.99 -20.34
CA ASP A 212 -20.36 39.23 -19.57
C ASP A 212 -18.86 39.51 -19.40
N ASP A 213 -18.06 38.44 -19.23
CA ASP A 213 -16.60 38.45 -19.21
C ASP A 213 -16.09 37.11 -19.78
N GLU A 214 -15.75 37.10 -21.06
CA GLU A 214 -15.29 35.91 -21.78
C GLU A 214 -13.97 35.34 -21.21
N PRO A 215 -12.93 36.16 -20.91
CA PRO A 215 -11.74 35.70 -20.20
C PRO A 215 -12.02 34.97 -18.87
N ALA A 216 -12.94 35.47 -18.04
CA ALA A 216 -13.31 34.81 -16.79
C ALA A 216 -13.94 33.43 -17.03
N PHE A 217 -14.79 33.28 -18.06
CA PHE A 217 -15.36 31.99 -18.44
C PHE A 217 -14.28 31.00 -18.89
N HIS A 218 -13.34 31.43 -19.73
CA HIS A 218 -12.25 30.57 -20.19
C HIS A 218 -11.29 30.18 -19.07
N THR A 219 -11.00 31.11 -18.15
CA THR A 219 -10.20 30.84 -16.94
C THR A 219 -10.88 29.80 -16.07
N TRP A 220 -12.20 29.93 -15.85
CA TRP A 220 -12.97 28.92 -15.12
C TRP A 220 -12.97 27.57 -15.85
N CYS A 221 -13.13 27.55 -17.18
CA CYS A 221 -13.07 26.31 -17.96
C CYS A 221 -11.70 25.61 -17.84
N ALA A 222 -10.61 26.37 -17.76
CA ALA A 222 -9.27 25.82 -17.59
C ALA A 222 -9.00 25.32 -16.16
N ALA A 223 -9.64 25.94 -15.15
CA ALA A 223 -9.40 25.72 -13.72
C ALA A 223 -10.52 24.94 -13.00
N THR A 224 -11.55 24.47 -13.69
CA THR A 224 -12.59 23.63 -13.09
C THR A 224 -12.17 22.16 -13.08
N GLU A 225 -12.48 21.43 -12.02
CA GLU A 225 -12.02 20.05 -11.86
C GLU A 225 -12.52 19.13 -12.98
N PRO A 226 -11.78 18.06 -13.29
CA PRO A 226 -12.27 17.02 -14.17
C PRO A 226 -13.61 16.42 -13.71
N VAL A 227 -14.37 15.99 -14.70
CA VAL A 227 -15.60 15.18 -14.55
C VAL A 227 -15.31 13.86 -13.82
N SER A 228 -16.30 13.42 -13.03
CA SER A 228 -16.24 12.17 -12.27
C SER A 228 -17.43 11.28 -12.64
N GLN A 229 -17.15 10.10 -13.19
CA GLN A 229 -18.18 9.08 -13.50
C GLN A 229 -17.97 7.83 -12.65
N PRO A 230 -19.02 7.03 -12.35
CA PRO A 230 -18.84 5.66 -11.88
C PRO A 230 -17.89 4.88 -12.82
N GLY A 231 -17.00 4.06 -12.28
CA GLY A 231 -15.95 3.34 -13.02
C GLY A 231 -14.84 4.16 -13.68
N LEU A 232 -15.03 5.45 -13.98
CA LEU A 232 -14.00 6.26 -14.66
C LEU A 232 -12.86 6.72 -13.74
N ILE A 233 -11.62 6.55 -14.19
CA ILE A 233 -10.45 7.31 -13.74
C ILE A 233 -10.07 8.24 -14.89
N ASN A 234 -10.16 9.54 -14.65
CA ASN A 234 -9.94 10.56 -15.67
C ASN A 234 -8.55 11.17 -15.54
N LEU A 235 -7.61 10.72 -16.35
CA LEU A 235 -6.24 11.25 -16.37
C LEU A 235 -6.08 12.41 -17.37
N HIS A 236 -7.17 12.86 -18.00
CA HIS A 236 -7.14 13.94 -18.98
C HIS A 236 -6.72 15.26 -18.33
N GLY A 237 -5.80 15.97 -18.98
CA GLY A 237 -5.28 17.26 -18.50
C GLY A 237 -4.19 17.15 -17.43
N LEU A 238 -3.82 15.94 -16.99
CA LEU A 238 -2.59 15.75 -16.21
C LEU A 238 -1.34 15.86 -17.11
N PRO A 239 -0.19 16.28 -16.56
CA PRO A 239 1.08 16.21 -17.26
C PRO A 239 1.38 14.77 -17.74
N PRO A 240 1.99 14.59 -18.93
CA PRO A 240 2.20 13.26 -19.52
C PRO A 240 2.92 12.27 -18.60
N LEU A 241 3.93 12.73 -17.86
CA LEU A 241 4.69 11.90 -16.91
C LEU A 241 3.83 11.44 -15.74
N VAL A 242 3.12 12.35 -15.06
CA VAL A 242 2.20 12.00 -13.96
C VAL A 242 1.13 11.02 -14.43
N ARG A 243 0.60 11.21 -15.64
CA ARG A 243 -0.36 10.26 -16.24
C ARG A 243 0.27 8.87 -16.38
N ALA A 244 1.46 8.78 -16.98
CA ALA A 244 2.15 7.50 -17.17
C ALA A 244 2.48 6.81 -15.84
N GLU A 245 2.88 7.57 -14.83
CA GLU A 245 3.16 7.06 -13.48
C GLU A 245 1.92 6.47 -12.80
N ILE A 246 0.76 7.14 -12.92
CA ILE A 246 -0.51 6.62 -12.41
C ILE A 246 -0.94 5.37 -13.18
N GLN A 247 -0.83 5.36 -14.50
CA GLN A 247 -1.16 4.19 -15.33
C GLN A 247 -0.31 2.98 -14.94
N TRP A 248 1.01 3.17 -14.82
CA TRP A 248 1.93 2.14 -14.37
C TRP A 248 1.61 1.63 -12.96
N GLY A 249 1.29 2.56 -12.04
CA GLY A 249 0.89 2.23 -10.68
C GLY A 249 -0.37 1.38 -10.60
N LEU A 250 -1.40 1.71 -11.39
CA LEU A 250 -2.65 0.93 -11.46
C LEU A 250 -2.43 -0.47 -12.00
N HIS A 251 -1.68 -0.61 -13.10
CA HIS A 251 -1.33 -1.90 -13.69
C HIS A 251 -0.57 -2.78 -12.70
N THR A 252 0.48 -2.23 -12.08
CA THR A 252 1.33 -2.96 -11.13
C THR A 252 0.54 -3.40 -9.90
N HIS A 253 -0.30 -2.53 -9.35
CA HIS A 253 -1.14 -2.86 -8.21
C HIS A 253 -2.17 -3.96 -8.54
N ALA A 254 -2.77 -3.92 -9.73
CA ALA A 254 -3.70 -4.95 -10.17
C ALA A 254 -3.02 -6.33 -10.28
N HIS A 255 -1.76 -6.36 -10.73
CA HIS A 255 -0.99 -7.60 -10.90
C HIS A 255 -0.39 -8.13 -9.59
N GLN A 256 -0.02 -7.26 -8.64
CA GLN A 256 0.61 -7.62 -7.36
C GLN A 256 -0.39 -7.91 -6.23
N SER A 257 -1.65 -8.20 -6.56
CA SER A 257 -2.80 -8.34 -5.64
C SER A 257 -2.67 -9.41 -4.54
N THR A 258 -1.55 -10.13 -4.48
CA THR A 258 -1.15 -10.91 -3.30
C THR A 258 -0.69 -10.04 -2.11
N GLN A 259 -0.48 -8.73 -2.31
CA GLN A 259 -0.15 -7.79 -1.24
C GLN A 259 -1.41 -7.13 -0.68
N HIS A 260 -1.58 -7.22 0.64
CA HIS A 260 -2.80 -6.91 1.40
C HIS A 260 -3.26 -5.42 1.41
N SER A 261 -2.80 -4.58 0.47
CA SER A 261 -3.27 -3.20 0.36
C SER A 261 -4.47 -3.10 -0.59
N HIS A 262 -5.66 -2.80 -0.06
CA HIS A 262 -6.81 -2.48 -0.92
C HIS A 262 -6.75 -1.00 -1.36
N TRP A 263 -6.87 -0.73 -2.67
CA TRP A 263 -7.04 0.62 -3.22
C TRP A 263 -8.49 0.82 -3.70
N PRO A 264 -9.37 1.46 -2.89
CA PRO A 264 -10.69 1.84 -3.38
C PRO A 264 -10.57 2.76 -4.60
N LEU A 265 -11.39 2.55 -5.62
CA LEU A 265 -11.38 3.38 -6.84
C LEU A 265 -11.54 4.88 -6.53
N ASN A 266 -12.33 5.22 -5.50
CA ASN A 266 -12.51 6.61 -5.06
C ASN A 266 -11.20 7.21 -4.50
N SER A 267 -10.34 6.42 -3.86
CA SER A 267 -9.03 6.87 -3.38
C SER A 267 -8.09 7.19 -4.55
N VAL A 268 -8.10 6.37 -5.60
CA VAL A 268 -7.37 6.64 -6.85
C VAL A 268 -7.88 7.93 -7.52
N ARG A 269 -9.20 8.13 -7.58
CA ARG A 269 -9.79 9.37 -8.12
C ARG A 269 -9.38 10.61 -7.32
N ASN A 270 -9.35 10.49 -6.01
CA ASN A 270 -8.92 11.58 -5.14
C ASN A 270 -7.42 11.89 -5.31
N LEU A 271 -6.58 10.86 -5.55
CA LEU A 271 -5.18 11.05 -5.92
C LEU A 271 -5.07 11.86 -7.23
N VAL A 272 -5.82 11.47 -8.27
CA VAL A 272 -5.83 12.17 -9.56
C VAL A 272 -6.27 13.64 -9.40
N LYS A 273 -7.33 13.90 -8.63
CA LYS A 273 -7.77 15.27 -8.31
C LYS A 273 -6.68 16.06 -7.60
N HIS A 274 -5.97 15.44 -6.67
CA HIS A 274 -4.88 16.09 -5.94
C HIS A 274 -3.72 16.44 -6.88
N CYS A 275 -3.35 15.53 -7.78
CA CYS A 275 -2.32 15.78 -8.79
C CYS A 275 -2.71 16.93 -9.72
N TRP A 276 -3.97 16.95 -10.15
CA TRP A 276 -4.52 17.99 -11.00
C TRP A 276 -4.48 19.37 -10.33
N ARG A 277 -4.87 19.47 -9.04
CA ARG A 277 -4.84 20.74 -8.29
C ARG A 277 -3.43 21.23 -7.97
N GLY A 278 -2.49 20.33 -7.73
CA GLY A 278 -1.12 20.68 -7.30
C GLY A 278 -0.15 20.97 -8.44
N ALA A 279 -0.55 20.78 -9.70
CA ALA A 279 0.28 21.02 -10.89
C ALA A 279 1.67 20.33 -10.84
N TYR A 280 1.75 19.14 -10.24
CA TYR A 280 2.99 18.39 -10.11
C TYR A 280 3.50 17.88 -11.46
N THR A 281 4.82 17.83 -11.63
CA THR A 281 5.47 17.31 -12.84
C THR A 281 5.76 15.81 -12.79
N SER A 282 5.92 15.25 -11.59
CA SER A 282 6.06 13.82 -11.31
C SER A 282 5.47 13.50 -9.93
N LEU A 283 4.98 12.27 -9.74
CA LEU A 283 4.63 11.73 -8.43
C LEU A 283 5.84 11.58 -7.51
N MET A 284 7.05 11.56 -8.05
CA MET A 284 8.29 11.55 -7.26
C MET A 284 8.55 12.87 -6.53
N ASP A 285 7.92 13.97 -6.98
CA ASP A 285 8.06 15.30 -6.38
C ASP A 285 7.29 15.41 -5.04
N PHE A 286 6.52 14.38 -4.69
CA PHE A 286 5.84 14.32 -3.40
C PHE A 286 6.84 13.96 -2.28
N HIS A 287 7.35 14.98 -1.61
CA HIS A 287 8.21 14.82 -0.43
C HIS A 287 7.44 14.40 0.82
N ASP A 288 8.11 13.68 1.73
CA ASP A 288 7.49 13.23 2.97
C ASP A 288 7.03 14.39 3.89
N GLU A 289 7.73 15.53 3.84
CA GLU A 289 7.35 16.77 4.55
C GLU A 289 6.05 17.39 4.01
N SER A 290 5.75 17.20 2.72
CA SER A 290 4.47 17.62 2.12
C SER A 290 3.28 16.86 2.71
N TYR A 291 3.51 15.68 3.31
CA TYR A 291 2.48 14.93 4.04
C TYR A 291 2.26 15.41 5.48
N LYS A 292 3.25 16.02 6.13
CA LYS A 292 3.18 16.38 7.56
C LYS A 292 2.25 17.55 7.84
N ASN A 293 2.13 18.48 6.87
CA ASN A 293 1.27 19.65 6.99
C ASN A 293 -0.17 19.41 6.53
N LEU A 294 -0.48 18.23 6.00
CA LEU A 294 -1.83 17.85 5.61
C LEU A 294 -2.50 17.13 6.77
N THR A 295 -3.45 17.81 7.41
CA THR A 295 -4.27 17.20 8.47
C THR A 295 -4.97 15.93 7.94
N ARG A 296 -5.33 15.00 8.84
CA ARG A 296 -6.14 13.80 8.50
C ARG A 296 -7.45 14.14 7.77
N LYS A 297 -7.93 15.39 7.85
CA LYS A 297 -9.08 15.92 7.12
C LYS A 297 -8.77 16.38 5.67
N GLN A 298 -7.51 16.68 5.34
CA GLN A 298 -7.11 17.28 4.06
C GLN A 298 -6.58 16.26 3.04
N MET A 299 -6.02 15.12 3.48
CA MET A 299 -5.67 14.02 2.58
C MET A 299 -5.96 12.65 3.22
N ASP A 300 -6.90 11.94 2.61
CA ASP A 300 -7.36 10.61 2.99
C ASP A 300 -6.16 9.64 3.17
N SER A 301 -6.17 8.81 4.22
CA SER A 301 -5.10 7.84 4.49
C SER A 301 -4.88 6.89 3.31
N GLU A 302 -5.96 6.58 2.59
CA GLU A 302 -5.94 5.69 1.42
C GLU A 302 -5.27 6.35 0.21
N VAL A 303 -5.43 7.66 0.02
CA VAL A 303 -4.74 8.42 -1.04
C VAL A 303 -3.23 8.40 -0.79
N ARG A 304 -2.80 8.67 0.45
CA ARG A 304 -1.39 8.61 0.85
C ARG A 304 -0.81 7.22 0.67
N LYS A 305 -1.60 6.18 0.96
CA LYS A 305 -1.18 4.79 0.79
C LYS A 305 -0.95 4.45 -0.68
N ALA A 306 -1.92 4.74 -1.55
CA ALA A 306 -1.79 4.50 -2.98
C ALA A 306 -0.60 5.27 -3.57
N LEU A 307 -0.49 6.57 -3.29
CA LEU A 307 0.62 7.39 -3.77
C LEU A 307 1.97 6.84 -3.32
N ARG A 308 2.13 6.50 -2.04
CA ARG A 308 3.38 5.91 -1.54
C ARG A 308 3.69 4.62 -2.27
N GLU A 309 2.75 3.69 -2.38
CA GLU A 309 2.98 2.41 -3.05
C GLU A 309 3.39 2.59 -4.52
N ILE A 310 2.77 3.54 -5.25
CA ILE A 310 3.19 3.90 -6.62
C ILE A 310 4.63 4.43 -6.62
N VAL A 311 4.93 5.43 -5.79
CA VAL A 311 6.26 6.04 -5.70
C VAL A 311 7.33 5.01 -5.35
N HIS A 312 7.05 4.08 -4.42
CA HIS A 312 7.97 3.01 -4.06
C HIS A 312 8.25 2.08 -5.24
N GLY A 313 7.21 1.70 -5.98
CA GLY A 313 7.37 0.92 -7.20
C GLY A 313 8.19 1.66 -8.25
N LEU A 314 7.89 2.95 -8.48
CA LEU A 314 8.60 3.79 -9.45
C LEU A 314 10.08 3.96 -9.10
N ARG A 315 10.47 4.01 -7.82
CA ARG A 315 11.90 4.06 -7.44
C ARG A 315 12.69 2.88 -8.00
N CYS A 316 12.10 1.68 -7.98
CA CYS A 316 12.76 0.50 -8.53
C CYS A 316 12.88 0.52 -10.06
N VAL A 317 12.01 1.29 -10.72
CA VAL A 317 11.98 1.48 -12.17
C VAL A 317 12.93 2.59 -12.61
N TYR A 318 12.98 3.69 -11.86
CA TYR A 318 13.75 4.90 -12.21
C TYR A 318 15.21 4.87 -11.79
N TYR A 319 15.54 4.09 -10.75
CA TYR A 319 16.91 3.96 -10.28
C TYR A 319 17.39 2.54 -10.56
N SER A 320 18.56 2.41 -11.17
CA SER A 320 19.32 1.17 -11.16
C SER A 320 20.00 0.98 -9.79
N PRO A 321 20.50 -0.22 -9.46
CA PRO A 321 21.28 -0.41 -8.24
C PRO A 321 22.48 0.55 -8.13
N ALA A 322 23.16 0.85 -9.24
CA ALA A 322 24.26 1.81 -9.27
C ALA A 322 23.79 3.23 -8.92
N ASP A 323 22.63 3.66 -9.46
CA ASP A 323 22.08 4.98 -9.14
C ASP A 323 21.68 5.10 -7.67
N THR A 324 21.15 4.02 -7.06
CA THR A 324 20.82 4.02 -5.63
C THR A 324 22.06 4.15 -4.76
N LYS A 325 23.16 3.46 -5.13
CA LYS A 325 24.45 3.58 -4.46
C LYS A 325 24.96 5.01 -4.48
N ASP A 326 24.99 5.63 -5.67
CA ASP A 326 25.43 7.01 -5.83
C ASP A 326 24.54 8.00 -5.08
N ALA A 327 23.23 7.77 -5.05
CA ALA A 327 22.26 8.59 -4.31
C ALA A 327 22.26 8.33 -2.79
N GLY A 328 22.98 7.31 -2.30
CA GLY A 328 23.11 7.02 -0.87
C GLY A 328 21.90 6.32 -0.24
N PHE A 329 21.16 5.52 -1.01
CA PHE A 329 20.11 4.65 -0.48
C PHE A 329 20.15 3.27 -1.13
N LEU A 330 19.40 2.32 -0.59
CA LEU A 330 19.26 0.98 -1.16
C LEU A 330 17.77 0.67 -1.38
N GLU A 331 17.44 -0.01 -2.47
CA GLU A 331 16.10 -0.57 -2.70
C GLU A 331 16.19 -2.11 -2.61
N THR A 332 15.60 -2.69 -1.57
CA THR A 332 15.69 -4.16 -1.37
C THR A 332 15.00 -4.94 -2.49
N ASP A 333 13.98 -4.35 -3.12
CA ASP A 333 13.25 -4.97 -4.22
C ASP A 333 14.09 -5.13 -5.49
N HIS A 334 15.14 -4.34 -5.71
CA HIS A 334 16.12 -4.57 -6.80
C HIS A 334 16.76 -5.96 -6.71
N PHE A 335 16.76 -6.55 -5.51
CA PHE A 335 17.31 -7.87 -5.23
C PHE A 335 16.22 -8.94 -5.03
N GLY A 336 14.94 -8.60 -5.31
CA GLY A 336 13.81 -9.50 -5.09
C GLY A 336 13.56 -9.83 -3.61
N ARG A 337 14.02 -8.97 -2.69
CA ARG A 337 13.88 -9.15 -1.24
C ARG A 337 12.99 -8.04 -0.67
N ARG A 338 12.04 -8.42 0.17
CA ARG A 338 11.22 -7.47 0.94
C ARG A 338 11.08 -7.94 2.38
N PHE A 339 11.50 -7.11 3.34
CA PHE A 339 11.33 -7.42 4.75
C PHE A 339 9.87 -7.18 5.17
N LYS A 340 9.35 -8.05 6.03
CA LYS A 340 8.00 -7.89 6.60
C LYS A 340 7.86 -6.53 7.28
N ASN A 341 6.77 -5.82 7.00
CA ASN A 341 6.45 -4.50 7.56
C ASN A 341 7.47 -3.39 7.26
N ALA A 342 8.34 -3.58 6.26
CA ALA A 342 9.28 -2.55 5.84
C ALA A 342 9.05 -2.19 4.36
N GLN A 343 9.31 -0.93 4.05
CA GLN A 343 9.45 -0.47 2.68
C GLN A 343 10.78 -0.95 2.09
N SER A 344 10.83 -1.04 0.76
CA SER A 344 12.05 -1.38 0.02
C SER A 344 13.16 -0.35 0.24
N ASN A 345 12.77 0.93 0.36
CA ASN A 345 13.71 2.01 0.53
C ASN A 345 14.44 1.94 1.88
N PHE A 346 15.76 1.95 1.81
CA PHE A 346 16.65 1.97 2.96
C PHE A 346 17.69 3.08 2.81
N ASP A 347 17.42 4.21 3.47
CA ASP A 347 18.26 5.41 3.42
C ASP A 347 19.58 5.26 4.21
N LEU A 348 20.69 5.55 3.55
CA LEU A 348 22.06 5.54 4.08
C LEU A 348 22.70 6.94 4.13
N THR A 349 21.98 8.00 3.73
CA THR A 349 22.52 9.37 3.64
C THR A 349 22.95 9.94 4.99
N ALA A 350 22.45 9.40 6.09
CA ALA A 350 22.90 9.70 7.45
C ALA A 350 24.38 9.34 7.71
N VAL A 351 25.01 8.52 6.86
CA VAL A 351 26.46 8.27 6.90
C VAL A 351 27.16 9.41 6.14
N PRO A 352 27.95 10.28 6.81
CA PRO A 352 28.48 11.50 6.18
C PRO A 352 29.50 11.20 5.07
N GLN A 353 30.42 10.26 5.29
CA GLN A 353 31.50 9.95 4.36
C GLN A 353 31.01 9.04 3.23
N ARG A 354 31.22 9.44 1.97
CA ARG A 354 30.81 8.66 0.79
C ARG A 354 31.45 7.27 0.76
N TRP A 355 32.75 7.16 1.02
CA TRP A 355 33.44 5.86 1.00
C TRP A 355 32.84 4.88 2.03
N LEU A 356 32.49 5.35 3.24
CA LEU A 356 31.90 4.52 4.29
C LEU A 356 30.45 4.13 3.94
N ARG A 357 29.71 5.05 3.34
CA ARG A 357 28.36 4.81 2.82
C ARG A 357 28.37 3.78 1.68
N ASP A 358 29.34 3.86 0.78
CA ASP A 358 29.51 2.92 -0.33
C ASP A 358 29.90 1.53 0.18
N LEU A 359 30.78 1.43 1.19
CA LEU A 359 31.11 0.17 1.86
C LEU A 359 29.88 -0.46 2.52
N LEU A 360 29.07 0.35 3.21
CA LEU A 360 27.83 -0.10 3.82
C LEU A 360 26.85 -0.60 2.75
N TRP A 361 26.69 0.16 1.67
CA TRP A 361 25.83 -0.22 0.55
C TRP A 361 26.28 -1.55 -0.06
N ASP A 362 27.57 -1.71 -0.35
CA ASP A 362 28.14 -2.93 -0.95
C ASP A 362 27.92 -4.14 -0.03
N HIS A 363 28.15 -3.98 1.28
CA HIS A 363 27.93 -5.04 2.27
C HIS A 363 26.47 -5.48 2.35
N LEU A 364 25.53 -4.52 2.39
CA LEU A 364 24.10 -4.81 2.47
C LEU A 364 23.57 -5.42 1.18
N ALA A 365 24.02 -4.93 0.01
CA ALA A 365 23.69 -5.49 -1.29
C ALA A 365 24.16 -6.96 -1.38
N GLU A 366 25.34 -7.27 -0.86
CA GLU A 366 25.84 -8.65 -0.84
C GLU A 366 25.00 -9.55 0.08
N TRP A 367 24.54 -9.07 1.24
CA TRP A 367 23.59 -9.82 2.05
C TRP A 367 22.28 -10.11 1.33
N LEU A 368 21.77 -9.18 0.51
CA LEU A 368 20.52 -9.38 -0.22
C LEU A 368 20.66 -10.43 -1.33
N ARG A 369 21.83 -10.46 -1.99
CA ARG A 369 22.18 -11.49 -2.99
C ARG A 369 22.45 -12.85 -2.35
N SER A 370 22.94 -12.86 -1.11
CA SER A 370 23.31 -14.07 -0.38
C SER A 370 22.11 -14.97 -0.02
N PRO A 371 22.27 -16.30 -0.03
CA PRO A 371 21.31 -17.23 0.56
C PRO A 371 21.07 -16.99 2.05
N GLN A 372 22.05 -16.43 2.75
CA GLN A 372 22.01 -16.11 4.18
C GLN A 372 21.46 -14.70 4.47
N CYS A 373 20.74 -14.09 3.51
CA CYS A 373 20.03 -12.82 3.71
C CYS A 373 19.23 -12.86 5.02
N PRO A 374 19.38 -11.84 5.89
CA PRO A 374 18.56 -11.72 7.09
C PRO A 374 17.06 -11.81 6.78
N ARG A 375 16.29 -12.48 7.65
CA ARG A 375 14.83 -12.59 7.51
C ARG A 375 14.10 -11.31 7.94
N THR A 376 14.77 -10.43 8.67
CA THR A 376 14.21 -9.20 9.23
C THR A 376 15.12 -8.01 8.94
N ARG A 377 14.56 -6.80 9.04
CA ARG A 377 15.28 -5.53 8.82
C ARG A 377 16.28 -5.20 9.94
N GLY A 378 16.11 -5.75 11.14
CA GLY A 378 16.91 -5.40 12.33
C GLY A 378 18.44 -5.43 12.12
N PRO A 379 19.02 -6.47 11.49
CA PRO A 379 20.45 -6.50 11.17
C PRO A 379 20.92 -5.36 10.23
N PHE A 380 20.07 -4.90 9.30
CA PHE A 380 20.37 -3.75 8.44
C PHE A 380 20.41 -2.46 9.26
N ASP A 381 19.42 -2.25 10.13
CA ASP A 381 19.37 -1.07 11.00
C ASP A 381 20.56 -1.02 11.97
N GLN A 382 21.01 -2.18 12.48
CA GLN A 382 22.22 -2.25 13.32
C GLN A 382 23.49 -1.90 12.56
N MET A 383 23.64 -2.38 11.31
CA MET A 383 24.79 -2.06 10.48
C MET A 383 24.82 -0.57 10.12
N ARG A 384 23.66 -0.02 9.72
CA ARG A 384 23.50 1.42 9.46
C ARG A 384 23.84 2.25 10.70
N ARG A 385 23.32 1.87 11.87
CA ARG A 385 23.65 2.54 13.15
C ARG A 385 25.16 2.57 13.39
N ALA A 386 25.86 1.46 13.21
CA ALA A 386 27.29 1.40 13.41
C ALA A 386 28.07 2.33 12.45
N ALA A 387 27.69 2.35 11.18
CA ALA A 387 28.31 3.23 10.19
C ALA A 387 28.01 4.72 10.43
N VAL A 388 26.78 5.05 10.83
CA VAL A 388 26.38 6.44 11.18
C VAL A 388 27.17 6.93 12.39
N GLU A 389 27.23 6.15 13.47
CA GLU A 389 27.96 6.53 14.68
C GLU A 389 29.47 6.69 14.42
N LEU A 390 30.07 5.78 13.66
CA LEU A 390 31.47 5.92 13.24
C LEU A 390 31.67 7.15 12.37
N GLY A 391 30.81 7.37 11.38
CA GLY A 391 30.96 8.46 10.42
C GLY A 391 30.80 9.85 11.06
N VAL A 392 29.81 10.03 11.94
CA VAL A 392 29.62 11.30 12.66
C VAL A 392 30.77 11.57 13.63
N PHE A 393 31.31 10.53 14.28
CA PHE A 393 32.52 10.67 15.08
C PHE A 393 33.71 11.13 14.23
N LEU A 394 33.97 10.47 13.10
CA LEU A 394 35.06 10.83 12.18
C LEU A 394 34.91 12.25 11.64
N GLN A 395 33.67 12.70 11.41
CA GLN A 395 33.39 14.06 10.97
C GLN A 395 33.90 15.12 11.96
N THR A 396 34.00 14.77 13.25
CA THR A 396 34.43 15.67 14.31
C THR A 396 35.92 15.50 14.65
N ASP A 397 36.41 14.26 14.68
CA ASP A 397 37.69 13.91 15.32
C ASP A 397 38.82 13.52 14.34
N ALA A 398 38.48 13.19 13.09
CA ALA A 398 39.44 12.75 12.08
C ALA A 398 39.87 13.88 11.12
N PRO A 399 41.09 13.81 10.57
CA PRO A 399 41.55 14.67 9.48
C PRO A 399 40.54 14.72 8.32
N ASN A 400 40.37 15.90 7.72
CA ASN A 400 39.42 16.14 6.63
C ASN A 400 38.00 15.59 6.89
N ALA A 401 37.56 15.63 8.17
CA ALA A 401 36.28 15.07 8.62
C ALA A 401 36.09 13.58 8.24
N GLY A 402 37.19 12.85 8.07
CA GLY A 402 37.23 11.46 7.65
C GLY A 402 36.83 11.21 6.19
N HIS A 403 36.71 12.24 5.35
CA HIS A 403 36.36 12.08 3.94
C HIS A 403 37.46 11.41 3.12
N ASP A 404 38.72 11.54 3.54
CA ASP A 404 39.85 10.81 2.98
C ASP A 404 40.16 9.56 3.82
N PRO A 405 39.82 8.35 3.34
CA PRO A 405 40.12 7.11 4.05
C PRO A 405 41.62 6.85 4.23
N THR A 406 42.49 7.46 3.41
CA THR A 406 43.93 7.20 3.43
C THR A 406 44.66 7.86 4.60
N GLU A 407 44.01 8.80 5.28
CA GLU A 407 44.51 9.47 6.50
C GLU A 407 44.10 8.74 7.78
N LEU A 408 43.17 7.79 7.69
CA LEU A 408 42.68 7.04 8.85
C LEU A 408 43.72 6.04 9.34
N ARG A 409 43.92 6.02 10.65
CA ARG A 409 44.93 5.22 11.37
C ARG A 409 44.32 4.59 12.61
N ARG A 410 44.99 3.58 13.16
CA ARG A 410 44.63 2.91 14.44
C ARG A 410 44.12 3.87 15.53
N GLU A 411 44.80 4.98 15.76
CA GLU A 411 44.45 5.96 16.80
C GLU A 411 43.03 6.54 16.66
N HIS A 412 42.53 6.71 15.43
CA HIS A 412 41.18 7.23 15.17
C HIS A 412 40.11 6.22 15.61
N ALA A 413 40.35 4.93 15.36
CA ALA A 413 39.46 3.86 15.81
C ALA A 413 39.50 3.70 17.34
N GLU A 414 40.67 3.85 17.96
CA GLU A 414 40.81 3.80 19.42
C GLU A 414 40.10 4.99 20.11
N ARG A 415 40.21 6.20 19.55
CA ARG A 415 39.46 7.37 20.03
C ARG A 415 37.94 7.20 19.88
N PHE A 416 37.48 6.64 18.75
CA PHE A 416 36.06 6.30 18.57
C PHE A 416 35.54 5.35 19.66
N VAL A 417 36.31 4.31 19.98
CA VAL A 417 35.95 3.33 21.02
C VAL A 417 35.93 3.99 22.40
N ALA A 418 36.89 4.86 22.68
CA ALA A 418 36.95 5.63 23.93
C ALA A 418 35.74 6.56 24.08
N ASP A 419 35.37 7.30 23.03
CA ASP A 419 34.20 8.18 23.01
C ASP A 419 32.90 7.41 23.28
N GLN A 420 32.65 6.31 22.56
CA GLN A 420 31.42 5.52 22.75
C GLN A 420 31.31 4.96 24.18
N ARG A 421 32.41 4.46 24.75
CA ARG A 421 32.44 3.99 26.14
C ARG A 421 32.25 5.12 27.14
N HIS A 422 32.84 6.28 26.89
CA HIS A 422 32.64 7.47 27.71
C HIS A 422 31.15 7.87 27.71
N ARG A 423 30.52 7.94 26.53
CA ARG A 423 29.09 8.23 26.43
C ARG A 423 28.22 7.24 27.17
N ALA A 424 28.48 5.94 27.04
CA ALA A 424 27.74 4.92 27.77
C ALA A 424 27.87 5.07 29.29
N ARG A 425 29.08 5.31 29.78
CA ARG A 425 29.36 5.46 31.22
C ARG A 425 28.70 6.70 31.82
N HIS A 426 28.63 7.78 31.05
CA HIS A 426 28.12 9.07 31.51
C HIS A 426 26.68 9.37 31.07
N GLY A 427 26.00 8.42 30.43
CA GLY A 427 24.61 8.59 29.98
C GLY A 427 24.45 9.70 28.92
N LEU A 428 25.47 9.93 28.11
CA LEU A 428 25.46 10.98 27.09
C LEU A 428 24.65 10.56 25.86
N PRO A 429 24.10 11.51 25.09
CA PRO A 429 23.41 11.22 23.85
C PRO A 429 24.34 10.63 22.78
N SER A 430 23.76 9.79 21.92
CA SER A 430 24.35 9.36 20.65
C SER A 430 24.68 10.58 19.78
N LEU A 431 25.77 10.49 19.02
CA LEU A 431 26.17 11.55 18.10
C LEU A 431 25.34 11.54 16.81
N GLY A 432 25.10 10.36 16.26
CA GLY A 432 24.48 10.22 14.94
C GLY A 432 23.05 9.70 14.93
N MET A 433 22.59 9.05 16.01
CA MET A 433 21.24 8.49 16.04
C MET A 433 20.23 9.53 16.48
N VAL A 434 19.13 9.63 15.73
CA VAL A 434 18.00 10.50 16.04
C VAL A 434 16.73 9.66 16.08
N LEU A 435 15.93 9.83 17.12
CA LEU A 435 14.62 9.19 17.28
C LEU A 435 13.58 9.89 16.40
N VAL A 436 12.41 9.24 16.25
CA VAL A 436 11.29 9.78 15.45
C VAL A 436 10.81 11.16 15.94
N ASP A 437 10.99 11.44 17.23
CA ASP A 437 10.66 12.72 17.86
C ASP A 437 11.78 13.78 17.77
N GLY A 438 12.85 13.50 17.02
CA GLY A 438 13.99 14.39 16.84
C GLY A 438 15.02 14.35 17.96
N ARG A 439 14.80 13.59 19.04
CA ARG A 439 15.76 13.51 20.16
C ARG A 439 16.86 12.49 19.90
N SER A 440 18.06 12.77 20.40
CA SER A 440 19.15 11.79 20.38
C SER A 440 18.98 10.78 21.53
N PRO A 441 19.02 9.46 21.28
CA PRO A 441 18.91 8.47 22.33
C PRO A 441 20.20 8.43 23.16
N THR A 442 20.08 8.18 24.46
CA THR A 442 21.21 7.95 25.36
C THR A 442 22.00 6.71 24.94
N VAL A 443 23.33 6.81 24.92
CA VAL A 443 24.23 5.68 24.70
C VAL A 443 24.25 4.80 25.96
N THR A 444 24.16 3.50 25.75
CA THR A 444 24.23 2.44 26.77
C THR A 444 25.29 1.41 26.40
N ASP A 445 25.66 0.55 27.33
CA ASP A 445 26.55 -0.60 27.05
C ASP A 445 26.00 -1.50 25.93
N LEU A 446 24.66 -1.67 25.88
CA LEU A 446 24.01 -2.44 24.83
C LEU A 446 24.15 -1.80 23.46
N SER A 447 24.00 -0.47 23.36
CA SER A 447 24.22 0.21 22.09
C SER A 447 25.69 0.20 21.68
N CYS A 448 26.62 0.32 22.63
CA CYS A 448 28.05 0.17 22.34
C CYS A 448 28.35 -1.21 21.76
N GLN A 449 27.77 -2.26 22.34
CA GLN A 449 27.91 -3.61 21.80
C GLN A 449 27.43 -3.68 20.34
N PHE A 450 26.25 -3.15 20.02
CA PHE A 450 25.73 -3.16 18.65
C PHE A 450 26.61 -2.36 17.69
N VAL A 451 27.07 -1.18 18.10
CA VAL A 451 27.92 -0.31 17.30
C VAL A 451 29.27 -0.98 17.01
N PHE A 452 29.95 -1.51 18.03
CA PHE A 452 31.25 -2.16 17.85
C PHE A 452 31.15 -3.44 17.01
N ASN A 453 30.15 -4.29 17.27
CA ASN A 453 29.96 -5.52 16.50
C ASN A 453 29.59 -5.22 15.03
N GLY A 454 28.75 -4.21 14.79
CA GLY A 454 28.40 -3.76 13.45
C GLY A 454 29.60 -3.18 12.70
N ALA A 455 30.30 -2.22 13.32
CA ALA A 455 31.46 -1.56 12.72
C ALA A 455 32.56 -2.58 12.38
N ARG A 456 32.89 -3.47 13.32
CA ARG A 456 33.86 -4.54 13.09
C ARG A 456 33.44 -5.44 11.94
N LYS A 457 32.17 -5.83 11.84
CA LYS A 457 31.67 -6.68 10.74
C LYS A 457 31.77 -5.98 9.39
N LEU A 458 31.43 -4.69 9.32
CA LEU A 458 31.54 -3.87 8.11
C LEU A 458 33.00 -3.75 7.64
N LEU A 459 33.88 -3.29 8.54
CA LEU A 459 35.30 -3.08 8.25
C LEU A 459 36.00 -4.40 7.89
N TYR A 460 35.68 -5.49 8.59
CA TYR A 460 36.18 -6.82 8.23
C TYR A 460 35.71 -7.26 6.84
N SER A 461 34.45 -6.99 6.47
CA SER A 461 33.99 -7.32 5.12
C SER A 461 34.73 -6.51 4.04
N ALA A 462 35.09 -5.26 4.35
CA ALA A 462 35.84 -4.40 3.44
C ALA A 462 37.24 -4.97 3.17
N ILE A 463 37.87 -5.61 4.17
CA ILE A 463 39.11 -6.38 4.00
C ILE A 463 38.86 -7.57 3.08
N THR A 464 37.92 -8.45 3.43
CA THR A 464 37.72 -9.71 2.71
C THR A 464 37.28 -9.54 1.25
N ALA A 465 36.63 -8.42 0.93
CA ALA A 465 36.19 -8.10 -0.43
C ALA A 465 37.16 -7.15 -1.17
N GLY A 466 38.35 -6.89 -0.64
CA GLY A 466 39.39 -6.07 -1.29
C GLY A 466 39.02 -4.59 -1.46
N HIS A 467 37.99 -4.08 -0.77
CA HIS A 467 37.67 -2.66 -0.79
C HIS A 467 38.66 -1.84 0.04
N ALA A 468 39.18 -2.42 1.13
CA ALA A 468 40.17 -1.78 1.99
C ALA A 468 41.44 -1.39 1.21
N GLU A 469 41.96 -2.29 0.37
CA GLU A 469 43.12 -2.04 -0.47
C GLU A 469 42.84 -0.97 -1.53
N ARG A 470 41.68 -1.05 -2.20
CA ARG A 470 41.28 -0.05 -3.21
C ARG A 470 41.11 1.36 -2.65
N LEU A 471 40.64 1.47 -1.41
CA LEU A 471 40.47 2.74 -0.71
C LEU A 471 41.73 3.15 0.08
N ALA A 472 42.80 2.33 0.03
CA ALA A 472 44.04 2.51 0.78
C ALA A 472 43.82 2.82 2.28
N ILE A 473 42.85 2.14 2.91
CA ILE A 473 42.58 2.26 4.34
C ILE A 473 43.65 1.48 5.12
N ASP A 474 44.23 2.10 6.14
CA ASP A 474 45.17 1.44 7.05
C ASP A 474 44.56 0.22 7.74
N THR A 475 45.28 -0.91 7.73
CA THR A 475 44.82 -2.15 8.38
C THR A 475 44.73 -1.98 9.90
N GLY A 476 45.56 -1.10 10.49
CA GLY A 476 45.48 -0.72 11.89
C GLY A 476 44.13 -0.11 12.27
N PHE A 477 43.61 0.80 11.45
CA PHE A 477 42.26 1.37 11.62
C PHE A 477 41.17 0.29 11.56
N LEU A 478 41.23 -0.59 10.55
CA LEU A 478 40.20 -1.60 10.29
C LEU A 478 40.07 -2.65 11.41
N THR A 479 41.15 -2.91 12.13
CA THR A 479 41.24 -4.00 13.12
C THR A 479 41.18 -3.53 14.58
N ALA A 480 41.31 -2.22 14.83
CA ALA A 480 41.40 -1.66 16.17
C ALA A 480 40.07 -1.62 16.95
N ILE A 481 38.91 -1.67 16.29
CA ILE A 481 37.61 -1.71 16.97
C ILE A 481 37.44 -3.09 17.66
N PRO A 482 37.27 -3.12 19.01
CA PRO A 482 37.19 -4.36 19.75
C PRO A 482 35.85 -5.07 19.54
N PHE A 483 35.81 -6.35 19.93
CA PHE A 483 34.55 -7.07 20.06
C PHE A 483 33.69 -6.46 21.17
N GLY A 484 32.42 -6.14 20.87
CA GLY A 484 31.51 -5.49 21.80
C GLY A 484 30.88 -6.41 22.85
N GLY A 485 31.04 -7.74 22.71
CA GLY A 485 30.44 -8.74 23.62
C GLY A 485 29.24 -9.48 23.02
N THR A 486 28.76 -10.52 23.73
CA THR A 486 27.62 -11.38 23.38
C THR A 486 26.42 -11.15 24.31
N GLY A 487 25.78 -9.99 24.18
CA GLY A 487 24.56 -9.61 24.88
C GLY A 487 24.84 -9.25 26.33
N LEU A 488 24.22 -8.18 26.83
CA LEU A 488 24.05 -8.04 28.27
C LEU A 488 23.34 -9.32 28.74
N LYS A 489 23.94 -10.07 29.68
CA LYS A 489 23.26 -11.15 30.40
C LYS A 489 21.97 -10.54 30.93
N GLN A 490 20.85 -10.77 30.25
CA GLN A 490 19.56 -10.31 30.72
C GLN A 490 19.42 -10.95 32.10
N ARG A 491 19.43 -10.14 33.17
CA ARG A 491 18.97 -10.62 34.46
C ARG A 491 17.62 -11.24 34.19
N SER A 492 17.49 -12.54 34.43
CA SER A 492 16.22 -13.24 34.30
C SER A 492 15.19 -12.42 35.08
N ARG A 493 14.23 -11.84 34.38
CA ARG A 493 13.15 -11.13 35.06
C ARG A 493 12.31 -12.20 35.73
N ASN A 494 12.09 -12.04 37.03
CA ASN A 494 11.16 -12.92 37.73
C ASN A 494 9.77 -12.80 37.08
N PRO A 495 9.01 -13.90 36.99
CA PRO A 495 7.61 -13.84 36.58
C PRO A 495 6.82 -12.87 37.48
N PHE A 496 5.70 -12.35 36.96
CA PHE A 496 4.79 -11.57 37.81
C PHE A 496 4.34 -12.40 39.02
N SER A 497 4.21 -11.74 40.17
CA SER A 497 3.50 -12.34 41.29
C SER A 497 2.02 -12.50 40.96
N ASP A 498 1.33 -13.39 41.67
CA ASP A 498 -0.10 -13.63 41.47
C ASP A 498 -0.93 -12.35 41.68
N ASP A 499 -0.51 -11.47 42.59
CA ASP A 499 -1.18 -10.18 42.83
C ASP A 499 -1.04 -9.24 41.63
N VAL A 500 0.14 -9.19 41.01
CA VAL A 500 0.37 -8.40 39.80
C VAL A 500 -0.42 -9.00 38.63
N ALA A 501 -0.40 -10.32 38.46
CA ALA A 501 -1.19 -10.98 37.42
C ALA A 501 -2.69 -10.67 37.58
N ARG A 502 -3.22 -10.74 38.81
CA ARG A 502 -4.62 -10.42 39.11
C ARG A 502 -4.97 -8.95 38.84
N ALA A 503 -4.07 -8.03 39.20
CA ALA A 503 -4.25 -6.61 38.92
C ALA A 503 -4.24 -6.30 37.40
N LEU A 504 -3.40 -7.01 36.62
CA LEU A 504 -3.37 -6.89 35.17
C LEU A 504 -4.60 -7.47 34.48
N THR A 505 -5.33 -8.37 35.16
CA THR A 505 -6.62 -8.94 34.72
C THR A 505 -7.82 -8.37 35.47
N ASP A 506 -7.68 -7.19 36.07
CA ASP A 506 -8.79 -6.53 36.76
C ASP A 506 -9.94 -6.23 35.80
N GLN A 507 -11.15 -6.66 36.16
CA GLN A 507 -12.29 -6.63 35.25
C GLN A 507 -12.72 -5.21 34.86
N THR A 508 -12.56 -4.23 35.76
CA THR A 508 -12.88 -2.82 35.46
C THR A 508 -11.89 -2.25 34.44
N ASN A 509 -10.60 -2.55 34.58
CA ASN A 509 -9.58 -2.12 33.62
C ASN A 509 -9.75 -2.81 32.26
N LEU A 510 -10.09 -4.11 32.25
CA LEU A 510 -10.35 -4.85 31.02
C LEU A 510 -11.56 -4.31 30.27
N HIS A 511 -12.63 -3.89 30.97
CA HIS A 511 -13.78 -3.23 30.35
C HIS A 511 -13.38 -1.90 29.70
N ARG A 512 -12.59 -1.08 30.38
CA ARG A 512 -12.08 0.18 29.80
C ARG A 512 -11.20 -0.06 28.58
N LEU A 513 -10.39 -1.13 28.59
CA LEU A 513 -9.58 -1.50 27.43
C LEU A 513 -10.46 -1.91 26.23
N GLU A 514 -11.59 -2.55 26.48
CA GLU A 514 -12.58 -2.93 25.48
C GLU A 514 -13.32 -1.70 24.91
N GLU A 515 -13.67 -0.71 25.75
CA GLU A 515 -14.25 0.57 25.31
C GLU A 515 -13.30 1.39 24.42
N LEU A 516 -11.98 1.29 24.66
CA LEU A 516 -10.96 1.94 23.83
C LEU A 516 -10.76 1.26 22.47
N ASP A 517 -11.28 0.04 22.29
CA ASP A 517 -11.18 -0.73 21.05
C ASP A 517 -12.27 -0.34 20.04
N LEU A 518 -12.26 0.93 19.63
CA LEU A 518 -13.27 1.54 18.75
C LEU A 518 -13.49 0.82 17.41
N ASN A 519 -12.55 -0.03 16.99
CA ASN A 519 -12.64 -0.78 15.73
C ASN A 519 -12.75 -2.29 15.94
N ASP A 520 -13.07 -2.74 17.17
CA ASP A 520 -13.16 -4.15 17.58
C ASP A 520 -11.98 -5.00 17.08
N ARG A 521 -10.75 -4.53 17.28
CA ARG A 521 -9.50 -5.20 16.89
C ARG A 521 -9.13 -6.36 17.81
N GLY A 522 -9.78 -6.48 18.97
CA GLY A 522 -9.49 -7.47 20.00
C GLY A 522 -8.41 -7.07 20.98
N LEU A 523 -8.32 -5.78 21.35
CA LEU A 523 -7.31 -5.32 22.31
C LEU A 523 -7.35 -6.09 23.63
N ARG A 524 -8.55 -6.32 24.17
CA ARG A 524 -8.76 -7.12 25.38
C ARG A 524 -8.36 -8.58 25.19
N ASP A 525 -8.75 -9.20 24.07
CA ASP A 525 -8.45 -10.61 23.78
C ASP A 525 -6.94 -10.85 23.68
N ILE A 526 -6.23 -9.93 23.02
CA ILE A 526 -4.76 -9.95 22.91
C ILE A 526 -4.13 -9.84 24.30
N TRP A 527 -4.58 -8.87 25.10
CA TRP A 527 -4.02 -8.62 26.43
C TRP A 527 -4.20 -9.81 27.39
N GLU A 528 -5.42 -10.32 27.53
CA GLU A 528 -5.71 -11.46 28.42
C GLU A 528 -4.93 -12.71 27.97
N THR A 529 -4.78 -12.93 26.66
CA THR A 529 -3.97 -14.04 26.13
C THR A 529 -2.49 -13.88 26.47
N ILE A 530 -1.92 -12.67 26.36
CA ILE A 530 -0.52 -12.41 26.74
C ILE A 530 -0.29 -12.69 28.23
N VAL A 531 -1.18 -12.19 29.10
CA VAL A 531 -1.05 -12.38 30.55
C VAL A 531 -1.18 -13.85 30.93
N ALA A 532 -2.15 -14.57 30.36
CA ALA A 532 -2.38 -15.98 30.68
C ALA A 532 -1.28 -16.94 30.17
N THR A 533 -0.60 -16.58 29.09
CA THR A 533 0.35 -17.49 28.41
C THR A 533 1.82 -17.08 28.51
N GLY A 534 2.07 -15.82 28.91
CA GLY A 534 3.40 -15.20 28.89
C GLY A 534 4.05 -15.18 27.50
N ARG A 535 3.27 -15.35 26.42
CA ARG A 535 3.77 -15.30 25.05
C ARG A 535 4.12 -13.87 24.65
N ARG A 536 5.00 -13.73 23.65
CA ARG A 536 5.34 -12.40 23.14
C ARG A 536 4.11 -11.79 22.44
N CYS A 537 3.97 -10.47 22.51
CA CYS A 537 2.88 -9.77 21.85
C CYS A 537 2.74 -10.15 20.36
N SER A 538 3.86 -10.25 19.64
CA SER A 538 3.86 -10.66 18.23
C SER A 538 3.37 -12.08 18.00
N GLU A 539 3.62 -13.00 18.93
CA GLU A 539 3.19 -14.40 18.82
C GLU A 539 1.67 -14.53 19.03
N VAL A 540 1.08 -13.62 19.81
CA VAL A 540 -0.38 -13.55 20.06
C VAL A 540 -1.10 -12.77 18.95
N ILE A 541 -0.56 -11.64 18.50
CA ILE A 541 -1.17 -10.80 17.46
C ILE A 541 -1.18 -11.52 16.10
N GLU A 542 -0.22 -12.41 15.85
CA GLU A 542 -0.09 -13.16 14.59
C GLU A 542 -0.70 -14.57 14.67
N LEU A 543 -1.56 -14.84 15.65
CA LEU A 543 -2.27 -16.12 15.74
C LEU A 543 -3.12 -16.38 14.50
N ARG A 544 -3.08 -17.62 14.02
CA ARG A 544 -3.87 -18.07 12.87
C ARG A 544 -5.33 -18.29 13.27
N LEU A 545 -6.24 -18.31 12.29
CA LEU A 545 -7.66 -18.51 12.54
C LEU A 545 -7.96 -19.81 13.31
N ASP A 546 -7.24 -20.89 12.99
CA ASP A 546 -7.37 -22.20 13.64
C ASP A 546 -6.37 -22.42 14.78
N CYS A 547 -5.94 -21.35 15.45
CA CYS A 547 -4.95 -21.44 16.52
C CYS A 547 -5.46 -22.09 17.82
N ILE A 548 -6.75 -22.36 17.96
CA ILE A 548 -7.32 -22.96 19.17
C ILE A 548 -8.02 -24.28 18.88
N GLY A 549 -8.05 -25.16 19.87
CA GLY A 549 -8.71 -26.45 19.78
C GLY A 549 -8.70 -27.19 21.11
N ARG A 550 -9.43 -28.32 21.17
CA ARG A 550 -9.43 -29.20 22.33
C ARG A 550 -8.68 -30.48 22.03
N TYR A 551 -7.62 -30.74 22.78
CA TYR A 551 -6.87 -31.99 22.68
C TYR A 551 -7.12 -32.83 23.93
N ARG A 552 -7.79 -33.99 23.75
CA ARG A 552 -8.22 -34.86 24.87
C ARG A 552 -9.00 -34.09 25.95
N GLY A 553 -9.87 -33.17 25.53
CA GLY A 553 -10.70 -32.34 26.42
C GLY A 553 -10.01 -31.07 26.94
N LEU A 554 -8.68 -30.98 26.87
CA LEU A 554 -7.93 -29.81 27.33
C LEU A 554 -7.95 -28.69 26.29
N ALA A 555 -8.20 -27.46 26.74
CA ALA A 555 -8.12 -26.27 25.91
C ALA A 555 -6.65 -25.96 25.56
N MET A 556 -6.37 -25.86 24.26
CA MET A 556 -5.03 -25.70 23.70
C MET A 556 -4.99 -24.49 22.76
N LEU A 557 -3.83 -23.84 22.73
CA LEU A 557 -3.44 -22.77 21.81
C LEU A 557 -2.19 -23.18 21.04
N TRP A 558 -2.25 -23.16 19.71
CA TRP A 558 -1.13 -23.38 18.80
C TRP A 558 -0.58 -22.05 18.31
N HIS A 559 0.74 -21.89 18.41
CA HIS A 559 1.40 -20.64 18.05
C HIS A 559 2.76 -20.87 17.38
N ASP A 560 3.22 -19.86 16.62
CA ASP A 560 4.52 -19.90 15.94
C ASP A 560 5.57 -19.09 16.72
N GLN A 561 6.70 -19.70 17.04
CA GLN A 561 7.85 -19.06 17.68
C GLN A 561 8.88 -18.67 16.61
N THR A 562 8.49 -17.73 15.75
CA THR A 562 9.24 -17.32 14.55
C THR A 562 10.69 -16.91 14.80
N LYS A 563 11.02 -16.40 16.00
CA LYS A 563 12.38 -16.00 16.38
C LYS A 563 13.34 -17.19 16.54
N VAL A 564 12.85 -18.33 17.01
CA VAL A 564 13.67 -19.54 17.28
C VAL A 564 13.42 -20.64 16.25
N GLY A 565 12.47 -20.46 15.34
CA GLY A 565 12.19 -21.39 14.24
C GLY A 565 11.26 -22.55 14.59
N ASN A 566 10.64 -22.53 15.77
CA ASN A 566 9.64 -23.52 16.15
C ASN A 566 8.26 -23.04 15.65
N TYR A 567 7.55 -23.89 14.92
CA TYR A 567 6.25 -23.57 14.33
C TYR A 567 5.21 -24.55 14.86
N ASN A 568 3.97 -24.07 15.02
CA ASN A 568 2.83 -24.88 15.45
C ASN A 568 3.00 -25.53 16.85
N GLU A 569 3.58 -24.79 17.79
CA GLU A 569 3.78 -25.23 19.17
C GLU A 569 2.48 -25.11 19.97
N GLY A 570 2.05 -26.19 20.61
CA GLY A 570 0.81 -26.26 21.40
C GLY A 570 1.06 -26.00 22.89
N ILE A 571 0.35 -25.03 23.46
CA ILE A 571 0.35 -24.76 24.90
C ILE A 571 -1.05 -24.90 25.48
N ARG A 572 -1.15 -25.35 26.73
CA ARG A 572 -2.42 -25.39 27.45
C ARG A 572 -2.82 -23.97 27.83
N ILE A 573 -4.10 -23.64 27.67
CA ILE A 573 -4.68 -22.36 28.08
C ILE A 573 -5.87 -22.57 29.02
N PRO A 574 -6.21 -21.57 29.86
CA PRO A 574 -7.46 -21.60 30.63
C PRO A 574 -8.70 -21.58 29.73
N ASP A 575 -9.77 -22.28 30.13
CA ASP A 575 -11.04 -22.29 29.40
C ASP A 575 -11.64 -20.88 29.15
N PRO A 576 -11.56 -19.90 30.08
CA PRO A 576 -12.02 -18.55 29.78
C PRO A 576 -11.32 -17.89 28.58
N ILE A 577 -10.01 -18.12 28.44
CA ILE A 577 -9.23 -17.61 27.29
C ILE A 577 -9.65 -18.35 26.02
N TYR A 578 -9.86 -19.66 26.09
CA TYR A 578 -10.36 -20.44 24.95
C TYR A 578 -11.68 -19.87 24.42
N HIS A 579 -12.65 -19.64 25.30
CA HIS A 579 -13.96 -19.10 24.91
C HIS A 579 -13.88 -17.68 24.34
N ARG A 580 -13.01 -16.82 24.89
CA ARG A 580 -12.76 -15.49 24.31
C ARG A 580 -12.17 -15.57 22.90
N LEU A 581 -11.13 -16.39 22.72
CA LEU A 581 -10.51 -16.57 21.41
C LEU A 581 -11.47 -17.20 20.40
N ASP A 582 -12.37 -18.09 20.84
CA ASP A 582 -13.40 -18.68 19.98
C ASP A 582 -14.47 -17.66 19.54
N ALA A 583 -14.89 -16.78 20.46
CA ALA A 583 -15.76 -15.66 20.12
C ALA A 583 -15.08 -14.71 19.11
N ARG A 584 -13.79 -14.40 19.30
CA ARG A 584 -13.00 -13.60 18.35
C ARG A 584 -12.83 -14.28 16.99
N ARG A 585 -12.62 -15.60 16.96
CA ARG A 585 -12.56 -16.41 15.74
C ARG A 585 -13.87 -16.29 14.96
N THR A 586 -15.00 -16.40 15.65
CA THR A 586 -16.33 -16.24 15.06
C THR A 586 -16.53 -14.85 14.46
N LYS A 587 -16.18 -13.79 15.19
CA LYS A 587 -16.23 -12.40 14.67
C LYS A 587 -15.35 -12.23 13.42
N THR A 588 -14.14 -12.78 13.45
CA THR A 588 -13.20 -12.70 12.33
C THR A 588 -13.75 -13.41 11.07
N LEU A 589 -14.37 -14.58 11.24
CA LEU A 589 -15.04 -15.30 10.16
C LEU A 589 -16.19 -14.49 9.56
N GLN A 590 -17.05 -13.91 10.39
CA GLN A 590 -18.16 -13.06 9.93
C GLN A 590 -17.66 -11.84 9.15
N LEU A 591 -16.58 -11.19 9.62
CA LEU A 591 -15.94 -10.10 8.90
C LEU A 591 -15.37 -10.55 7.55
N TYR A 592 -14.70 -11.71 7.51
CA TYR A 592 -14.15 -12.27 6.28
C TYR A 592 -15.24 -12.61 5.26
N GLU A 593 -16.31 -13.29 5.67
CA GLU A 593 -17.48 -13.58 4.84
C GLU A 593 -18.12 -12.28 4.31
N SER A 594 -18.23 -11.26 5.15
CA SER A 594 -18.78 -9.95 4.77
C SER A 594 -17.94 -9.21 3.72
N ALA A 595 -16.63 -9.48 3.69
CA ALA A 595 -15.67 -8.88 2.77
C ALA A 595 -15.54 -9.69 1.45
N THR A 596 -15.76 -11.00 1.50
CA THR A 596 -15.56 -11.93 0.38
C THR A 596 -16.83 -12.31 -0.38
N ALA A 597 -18.01 -11.88 0.07
CA ALA A 597 -19.30 -12.05 -0.63
C ALA A 597 -19.43 -11.22 -1.93
N ILE A 598 -18.40 -11.26 -2.78
CA ILE A 598 -18.46 -10.93 -4.21
C ILE A 598 -18.70 -12.27 -4.93
N PRO A 599 -19.66 -12.39 -5.87
CA PRO A 599 -19.78 -13.61 -6.66
C PRO A 599 -18.48 -13.82 -7.45
N GLN A 600 -17.80 -14.95 -7.23
CA GLN A 600 -16.78 -15.38 -8.17
C GLN A 600 -17.44 -15.63 -9.53
N GLN A 601 -16.79 -15.16 -10.58
CA GLN A 601 -17.21 -15.30 -11.98
C GLN A 601 -17.51 -16.78 -12.30
N PRO A 602 -18.55 -17.11 -13.08
CA PRO A 602 -18.82 -18.50 -13.48
C PRO A 602 -17.62 -19.08 -14.27
N PRO A 603 -17.38 -20.40 -14.21
CA PRO A 603 -16.16 -21.08 -14.68
C PRO A 603 -15.89 -21.03 -16.21
N ASN A 604 -16.63 -20.23 -16.98
CA ASN A 604 -16.53 -20.16 -18.44
C ASN A 604 -16.00 -18.80 -18.95
N ALA A 605 -14.96 -18.26 -18.32
CA ALA A 605 -14.10 -17.27 -18.97
C ALA A 605 -12.88 -18.00 -19.59
N PRO A 606 -12.46 -17.67 -20.83
CA PRO A 606 -11.32 -18.33 -21.46
C PRO A 606 -10.09 -18.18 -20.56
N ALA A 607 -9.44 -19.31 -20.26
CA ALA A 607 -8.19 -19.34 -19.52
C ALA A 607 -7.17 -18.43 -20.20
N TRP A 608 -6.71 -17.40 -19.48
CA TRP A 608 -5.61 -16.58 -19.92
C TRP A 608 -4.36 -17.47 -20.04
N PRO A 609 -3.70 -17.51 -21.21
CA PRO A 609 -2.42 -18.20 -21.33
C PRO A 609 -1.41 -17.44 -20.48
N TYR A 610 -0.46 -18.14 -19.87
CA TYR A 610 0.55 -17.64 -18.91
C TYR A 610 0.14 -17.65 -17.42
N SER A 611 -0.34 -18.80 -16.94
CA SER A 611 0.10 -19.26 -15.62
C SER A 611 1.58 -19.65 -15.73
N PRO A 612 2.51 -19.05 -14.95
CA PRO A 612 3.84 -19.65 -14.80
C PRO A 612 3.65 -21.05 -14.19
N PRO A 613 4.44 -22.07 -14.59
CA PRO A 613 4.34 -23.38 -13.98
C PRO A 613 4.56 -23.22 -12.48
N ALA A 614 3.61 -23.73 -11.69
CA ALA A 614 3.81 -23.94 -10.27
C ALA A 614 5.15 -24.64 -10.12
N SER A 615 6.12 -23.96 -9.50
CA SER A 615 7.39 -24.56 -9.14
C SER A 615 7.07 -25.80 -8.33
N ALA A 616 7.23 -26.95 -8.97
CA ALA A 616 7.07 -28.26 -8.38
C ALA A 616 8.04 -28.33 -7.20
N THR A 617 7.50 -28.30 -5.99
CA THR A 617 8.20 -28.82 -4.83
C THR A 617 8.62 -30.24 -5.19
N PRO A 618 9.91 -30.62 -5.13
CA PRO A 618 10.29 -32.00 -5.37
C PRO A 618 9.63 -32.86 -4.30
N THR A 619 8.67 -33.67 -4.74
CA THR A 619 8.07 -34.75 -3.97
C THR A 619 9.19 -35.73 -3.64
N ALA A 620 9.78 -35.58 -2.45
CA ALA A 620 10.59 -36.64 -1.88
C ALA A 620 9.62 -37.77 -1.50
N THR A 621 9.45 -38.71 -2.43
CA THR A 621 8.77 -39.98 -2.23
C THR A 621 9.55 -40.77 -1.18
N ARG A 622 9.22 -40.54 0.10
CA ARG A 622 9.69 -41.39 1.19
C ARG A 622 8.83 -42.64 1.17
N GLN A 623 9.33 -43.67 0.48
CA GLN A 623 8.80 -45.02 0.59
C GLN A 623 8.81 -45.44 2.07
N SER A 624 7.63 -45.66 2.63
CA SER A 624 7.45 -46.32 3.91
C SER A 624 7.87 -47.79 3.76
N PRO A 625 8.77 -48.33 4.59
CA PRO A 625 8.93 -49.76 4.69
C PRO A 625 7.74 -50.33 5.46
N THR A 626 6.98 -51.18 4.78
CA THR A 626 6.02 -52.14 5.33
C THR A 626 6.71 -53.01 6.38
N ALA A 627 6.31 -52.87 7.64
CA ALA A 627 6.64 -53.80 8.70
C ALA A 627 5.50 -54.83 8.79
N THR A 628 5.74 -56.01 8.23
CA THR A 628 4.92 -57.20 8.44
C THR A 628 5.34 -57.84 9.76
N SER A 629 4.36 -58.12 10.62
CA SER A 629 4.52 -58.85 11.88
C SER A 629 4.96 -60.29 11.64
N THR A 630 5.98 -60.78 12.35
CA THR A 630 6.04 -62.20 12.75
C THR A 630 6.78 -62.36 14.08
N THR A 631 6.17 -63.17 14.93
CA THR A 631 6.47 -63.64 16.29
C THR A 631 7.88 -64.15 16.57
N ALA A 632 8.42 -63.92 17.79
CA ALA A 632 8.75 -64.98 18.78
C ALA A 632 9.69 -64.49 19.92
N SER A 633 9.22 -64.70 21.15
CA SER A 633 9.92 -65.24 22.34
C SER A 633 11.10 -64.49 23.02
N LYS A 634 10.81 -64.04 24.25
CA LYS A 634 11.71 -63.99 25.45
C LYS A 634 12.20 -65.41 25.81
N PRO A 635 13.34 -65.62 26.52
CA PRO A 635 13.62 -65.20 27.92
C PRO A 635 15.08 -64.73 28.13
N GLY A 636 15.58 -64.25 29.26
CA GLY A 636 15.13 -64.06 30.64
C GLY A 636 16.21 -63.27 31.41
N SER A 637 15.85 -62.75 32.57
CA SER A 637 16.74 -62.12 33.56
C SER A 637 17.77 -63.13 34.12
N PRO A 638 18.85 -62.74 34.86
CA PRO A 638 18.70 -62.16 36.20
C PRO A 638 19.80 -61.18 36.70
N THR A 639 19.50 -60.56 37.86
CA THR A 639 20.39 -60.19 39.00
C THR A 639 21.43 -59.07 38.84
N SER A 640 21.23 -57.94 39.55
CA SER A 640 21.97 -57.49 40.77
C SER A 640 23.49 -57.35 40.58
N THR A 641 24.15 -56.25 40.94
CA THR A 641 24.46 -55.86 42.33
C THR A 641 25.15 -54.49 42.33
N SER A 642 25.03 -53.76 43.44
CA SER A 642 25.76 -52.54 43.77
C SER A 642 27.29 -52.71 43.77
N ALA A 643 28.04 -51.64 43.50
CA ALA A 643 29.09 -51.09 44.38
C ALA A 643 29.90 -49.98 43.67
N ALA A 644 30.13 -48.89 44.39
CA ALA A 644 31.24 -47.94 44.20
C ALA A 644 32.60 -48.65 44.47
N PRO A 645 33.81 -48.03 44.42
CA PRO A 645 34.13 -46.60 44.32
C PRO A 645 35.31 -46.23 43.37
N THR A 646 35.39 -44.99 42.92
CA THR A 646 36.37 -43.95 43.30
C THR A 646 36.10 -42.67 42.51
#